data_AF-A0A9D6VLI2-F1
#
_entry.id   AF-A0A9D6VLI2-F1
#
_cell.length_a   1.000
_cell.length_b   1.000
_cell.length_c   1.000
_cell.angle_alpha   90.00
_cell.angle_beta   90.00
_cell.angle_gamma   90.00
#
_symmetry.space_group_name_H-M   'P 1'
#
loop_
_entity.id
_entity.type
_entity.pdbx_description
1 polymer ?
#
loop_
_entity_poly.entity_id
_entity_poly.type
_entity_poly.pdbx_seq_one_letter_code
_entity_poly.pdbx_strand_id
1 'polypeptide(L)'
;MKTTSYISDRDNRFPVIMLIAILLMVATVTFARTQLTLDPFTAIKDLLFKSFFLLFILLFIIRSVVSGETVLHKTSLLLPSIIFLTMGLLSGIMATNIYVFTDDFIKWFLAVLFSFLLVQVKEDEWLVPLAIVSSVVGLIVSGIAIYQYFTATSVNLATTVKSTLGHSNFLSHYLVIIIPLTLALVLSAEKITHAVFFFISFIVEIAALAVTFTRGGWLACAGGLFVFGVIIWKFFPEKKVFTIRRLVIAAILLALLIGAAAIEKPHIITSVFSSKDSYKEASPDEAEIKYKAATVLVRLEMWKGTWQMIKENPVLGIGLGNYWIVSQKYRTAEERSIDLDILQWAHNDFLQIGAETGFVGLAAFIFLIFSIFRNGFKQFRRLEGTSKTISAALICGIAATIMHSMVSFNFYKTVPFMYFWLAAGFLSNKEERKISFSIPKSLGIKISIITVASALVLFCGYSFAGELIGEYYFSYSERASVQKKWSESIPLLVKAINYSPHNAKLRYALGLSYYKTGNFEGAIEQGNIAYRLTPYVSDVNRLLCYAYNEMGNIYFSGKDYDPALKEYTRVVELCEERKKIKLRSHELGALDNEIANAYYNRGNAYLTMSQKEKARQDYRRAIQYNPEHYYALQSLEKLSK
;
A
#
# COMPACT_ATOMS: atom_id res chain seq x y z
N MET A 1 -53.78 30.65 6.59
CA MET A 1 -53.89 29.64 5.50
C MET A 1 -52.52 29.02 5.34
N LYS A 2 -52.23 27.88 5.98
CA LYS A 2 -52.46 26.51 5.44
C LYS A 2 -51.83 26.35 4.07
N THR A 3 -50.59 25.84 4.01
CA THR A 3 -50.26 24.41 3.78
C THR A 3 -50.71 23.89 2.42
N THR A 4 -49.80 23.95 1.44
CA THR A 4 -49.73 23.09 0.24
C THR A 4 -48.39 23.43 -0.45
N SER A 5 -47.28 22.77 -0.13
CA SER A 5 -46.82 21.65 -0.96
C SER A 5 -45.91 20.67 -0.18
N TYR A 6 -46.31 20.24 1.01
CA TYR A 6 -45.68 19.15 1.76
C TYR A 6 -46.32 17.78 1.43
N ILE A 7 -46.72 17.57 0.16
CA ILE A 7 -47.19 16.28 -0.34
C ILE A 7 -46.18 15.79 -1.39
N SER A 8 -45.07 15.21 -0.93
CA SER A 8 -44.38 14.06 -1.57
C SER A 8 -43.21 13.49 -0.72
N ASP A 9 -42.93 14.01 0.48
CA ASP A 9 -41.67 13.77 1.20
C ASP A 9 -41.56 12.42 1.95
N ARG A 10 -42.44 11.45 1.67
CA ARG A 10 -42.37 10.09 2.24
C ARG A 10 -41.45 9.13 1.46
N ASP A 11 -40.95 9.53 0.29
CA ASP A 11 -40.32 8.61 -0.66
C ASP A 11 -38.81 8.76 -0.90
N ASN A 12 -38.11 9.73 -0.29
CA ASN A 12 -36.67 9.86 -0.53
C ASN A 12 -35.83 9.06 0.50
N ARG A 13 -35.98 7.73 0.52
CA ARG A 13 -35.18 6.83 1.38
C ARG A 13 -33.71 6.69 0.93
N PHE A 14 -33.37 7.18 -0.26
CA PHE A 14 -32.04 7.02 -0.85
C PHE A 14 -30.88 7.58 -0.02
N PRO A 15 -30.96 8.80 0.54
CA PRO A 15 -29.89 9.35 1.38
C PRO A 15 -29.58 8.41 2.57
N VAL A 16 -30.63 7.91 3.24
CA VAL A 16 -30.48 6.95 4.36
C VAL A 16 -29.82 5.64 3.90
N ILE A 17 -30.25 5.07 2.78
CA ILE A 17 -29.65 3.84 2.23
C ILE A 17 -28.16 4.06 1.90
N MET A 18 -27.81 5.20 1.31
CA MET A 18 -26.43 5.55 0.99
C MET A 18 -25.58 5.74 2.25
N LEU A 19 -26.12 6.37 3.30
CA LEU A 19 -25.46 6.45 4.60
C LEU A 19 -25.21 5.06 5.19
N ILE A 20 -26.22 4.19 5.22
CA ILE A 20 -26.08 2.80 5.71
C ILE A 20 -24.98 2.07 4.93
N ALA A 21 -24.92 2.22 3.60
CA ALA A 21 -23.86 1.62 2.78
C ALA A 21 -22.45 2.11 3.20
N ILE A 22 -22.27 3.40 3.50
CA ILE A 22 -21.01 3.96 4.01
C ILE A 22 -20.68 3.36 5.38
N LEU A 23 -21.63 3.30 6.31
CA LEU A 23 -21.41 2.76 7.65
C LEU A 23 -21.06 1.27 7.62
N LEU A 24 -21.71 0.51 6.74
CA LEU A 24 -21.38 -0.89 6.48
C LEU A 24 -19.99 -1.04 5.88
N MET A 25 -19.61 -0.19 4.92
CA MET A 25 -18.27 -0.18 4.34
C MET A 25 -17.21 0.05 5.44
N VAL A 26 -17.42 1.06 6.29
CA VAL A 26 -16.53 1.39 7.42
C VAL A 26 -16.29 0.18 8.32
N ALA A 27 -17.34 -0.55 8.70
CA ALA A 27 -17.20 -1.73 9.55
C ALA A 27 -16.60 -2.94 8.80
N THR A 28 -17.19 -3.31 7.67
CA THR A 28 -16.84 -4.55 6.95
C THR A 28 -15.43 -4.51 6.38
N VAL A 29 -15.02 -3.41 5.74
CA VAL A 29 -13.65 -3.27 5.19
C VAL A 29 -12.62 -3.30 6.33
N THR A 30 -12.93 -2.70 7.48
CA THR A 30 -12.01 -2.69 8.63
C THR A 30 -11.83 -4.08 9.25
N PHE A 31 -12.90 -4.88 9.35
CA PHE A 31 -12.84 -6.22 9.95
C PHE A 31 -12.47 -7.35 8.98
N ALA A 32 -12.62 -7.15 7.68
CA ALA A 32 -12.45 -8.21 6.69
C ALA A 32 -11.05 -8.85 6.75
N ARG A 33 -11.04 -10.17 6.81
CA ARG A 33 -9.84 -11.01 6.71
C ARG A 33 -10.21 -12.31 6.02
N THR A 34 -9.26 -12.96 5.37
CA THR A 34 -9.46 -14.24 4.70
C THR A 34 -8.25 -15.13 4.89
N GLN A 35 -8.45 -16.44 5.05
CA GLN A 35 -7.35 -17.42 5.05
C GLN A 35 -7.05 -17.97 3.65
N LEU A 36 -7.80 -17.50 2.65
CA LEU A 36 -7.71 -17.96 1.26
C LEU A 36 -6.43 -17.48 0.57
N THR A 37 -5.90 -16.31 0.96
CA THR A 37 -4.74 -15.64 0.36
C THR A 37 -3.51 -15.68 1.28
N LEU A 38 -2.31 -15.44 0.72
CA LEU A 38 -1.07 -15.38 1.52
C LEU A 38 -1.03 -14.17 2.45
N ASP A 39 -1.44 -13.01 1.93
CA ASP A 39 -1.77 -11.85 2.75
C ASP A 39 -3.25 -11.92 3.11
N PRO A 40 -3.60 -12.25 4.37
CA PRO A 40 -4.99 -12.46 4.76
C PRO A 40 -5.79 -11.16 4.89
N PHE A 41 -5.16 -9.99 4.69
CA PHE A 41 -5.77 -8.69 4.91
C PHE A 41 -5.96 -7.89 3.62
N THR A 42 -4.92 -7.71 2.80
CA THR A 42 -4.95 -6.66 1.75
C THR A 42 -5.96 -6.94 0.65
N ALA A 43 -5.91 -8.11 0.00
CA ALA A 43 -6.72 -8.40 -1.19
C ALA A 43 -8.24 -8.36 -0.90
N ILE A 44 -8.68 -8.95 0.21
CA ILE A 44 -10.11 -8.96 0.58
C ILE A 44 -10.62 -7.56 0.93
N LYS A 45 -9.80 -6.74 1.57
CA LYS A 45 -10.18 -5.36 1.92
C LYS A 45 -10.29 -4.49 0.67
N ASP A 46 -9.35 -4.64 -0.27
CA ASP A 46 -9.37 -3.90 -1.54
C ASP A 46 -10.62 -4.26 -2.37
N LEU A 47 -10.93 -5.57 -2.48
CA LEU A 47 -12.15 -6.04 -3.14
C LEU A 47 -13.41 -5.44 -2.51
N LEU A 48 -13.52 -5.48 -1.18
CA LEU A 48 -14.70 -4.95 -0.48
C LEU A 48 -14.81 -3.44 -0.67
N PHE A 49 -13.72 -2.69 -0.54
CA PHE A 49 -13.72 -1.24 -0.77
C PHE A 49 -14.18 -0.90 -2.19
N LYS A 50 -13.60 -1.54 -3.21
CA LYS A 50 -14.01 -1.40 -4.61
C LYS A 50 -15.48 -1.79 -4.82
N SER A 51 -15.96 -2.85 -4.16
CA SER A 51 -17.36 -3.32 -4.26
C SER A 51 -18.36 -2.36 -3.62
N PHE A 52 -18.08 -1.83 -2.42
CA PHE A 52 -18.90 -0.80 -1.78
C PHE A 52 -18.93 0.49 -2.59
N PHE A 53 -17.82 0.84 -3.24
CA PHE A 53 -17.78 1.97 -4.15
C PHE A 53 -18.68 1.77 -5.37
N LEU A 54 -18.63 0.60 -6.02
CA LEU A 54 -19.53 0.28 -7.14
C LEU A 54 -21.00 0.29 -6.71
N LEU A 55 -21.30 -0.24 -5.52
CA LEU A 55 -22.64 -0.17 -4.93
C LEU A 55 -23.08 1.29 -4.73
N PHE A 56 -22.18 2.15 -4.25
CA PHE A 56 -22.47 3.57 -4.05
C PHE A 56 -22.79 4.30 -5.36
N ILE A 57 -22.04 4.02 -6.44
CA ILE A 57 -22.35 4.51 -7.79
C ILE A 57 -23.73 4.04 -8.23
N LEU A 58 -24.02 2.74 -8.08
CA LEU A 58 -25.31 2.17 -8.48
C LEU A 58 -26.46 2.84 -7.74
N LEU A 59 -26.34 3.02 -6.41
CA LEU A 59 -27.34 3.71 -5.60
C LEU A 59 -27.51 5.17 -6.03
N PHE A 60 -26.42 5.86 -6.40
CA PHE A 60 -26.48 7.23 -6.91
C PHE A 60 -27.21 7.32 -8.26
N ILE A 61 -26.96 6.37 -9.17
CA ILE A 61 -27.64 6.28 -10.47
C ILE A 61 -29.12 5.93 -10.29
N ILE A 62 -29.45 4.93 -9.46
CA ILE A 62 -30.84 4.54 -9.20
C ILE A 62 -31.60 5.73 -8.60
N ARG A 63 -31.02 6.41 -7.59
CA ARG A 63 -31.60 7.63 -7.00
C ARG A 63 -31.93 8.65 -8.09
N SER A 64 -30.95 8.94 -8.95
CA SER A 64 -31.09 9.89 -10.06
C SER A 64 -32.23 9.52 -11.01
N VAL A 65 -32.28 8.27 -11.45
CA VAL A 65 -33.30 7.76 -12.38
C VAL A 65 -34.71 7.79 -11.77
N VAL A 66 -34.82 7.44 -10.49
CA VAL A 66 -36.09 7.46 -9.75
C VAL A 66 -36.57 8.89 -9.55
N SER A 67 -35.70 9.82 -9.14
CA SER A 67 -36.04 11.25 -9.02
C SER A 67 -36.38 11.89 -10.36
N GLY A 68 -35.92 11.33 -11.49
CA GLY A 68 -36.16 11.88 -12.83
C GLY A 68 -35.31 13.11 -13.16
N GLU A 69 -34.48 13.54 -12.21
CA GLU A 69 -33.51 14.61 -12.37
C GLU A 69 -32.28 14.32 -11.50
N THR A 70 -31.12 14.79 -11.96
CA THR A 70 -29.87 14.80 -11.20
C THR A 70 -29.34 16.21 -11.11
N VAL A 71 -29.07 16.67 -9.90
CA VAL A 71 -28.41 17.96 -9.67
C VAL A 71 -26.99 17.69 -9.17
N LEU A 72 -26.00 18.06 -9.97
CA LEU A 72 -24.59 18.03 -9.58
C LEU A 72 -24.17 19.44 -9.16
N HIS A 73 -23.76 19.56 -7.90
CA HIS A 73 -23.13 20.76 -7.39
C HIS A 73 -21.66 20.74 -7.78
N LYS A 74 -21.15 21.89 -8.26
CA LYS A 74 -19.71 22.07 -8.30
C LYS A 74 -19.16 21.95 -6.88
N THR A 75 -18.01 21.32 -6.73
CA THR A 75 -17.36 21.14 -5.44
C THR A 75 -16.00 21.82 -5.46
N SER A 76 -15.62 22.37 -4.33
CA SER A 76 -14.31 23.01 -4.17
C SER A 76 -13.15 22.01 -4.14
N LEU A 77 -13.45 20.71 -4.14
CA LEU A 77 -12.49 19.60 -4.29
C LEU A 77 -12.23 19.26 -5.76
N LEU A 78 -13.19 19.56 -6.65
CA LEU A 78 -13.17 19.10 -8.04
C LEU A 78 -11.93 19.53 -8.81
N LEU A 79 -11.58 20.81 -8.78
CA LEU A 79 -10.43 21.33 -9.53
C LEU A 79 -9.08 20.75 -9.03
N PRO A 80 -8.75 20.81 -7.72
CA PRO A 80 -7.54 20.16 -7.21
C PRO A 80 -7.46 18.67 -7.55
N SER A 81 -8.58 17.96 -7.45
CA SER A 81 -8.67 16.55 -7.80
C SER A 81 -8.41 16.27 -9.29
N ILE A 82 -8.99 17.08 -10.20
CA ILE A 82 -8.74 16.95 -11.64
C ILE A 82 -7.27 17.20 -11.96
N ILE A 83 -6.65 18.22 -11.36
CA ILE A 83 -5.23 18.51 -11.59
C ILE A 83 -4.37 17.34 -11.13
N PHE A 84 -4.60 16.82 -9.91
CA PHE A 84 -3.84 15.69 -9.38
C PHE A 84 -4.04 14.42 -10.23
N LEU A 85 -5.29 14.09 -10.60
CA LEU A 85 -5.57 12.93 -11.45
C LEU A 85 -5.01 13.08 -12.86
N THR A 86 -4.99 14.28 -13.41
CA THR A 86 -4.37 14.53 -14.72
C THR A 86 -2.87 14.28 -14.66
N MET A 87 -2.19 14.81 -13.65
CA MET A 87 -0.76 14.55 -13.45
C MET A 87 -0.47 13.08 -13.15
N GLY A 88 -1.32 12.43 -12.34
CA GLY A 88 -1.28 11.00 -12.09
C GLY A 88 -1.44 10.21 -13.40
N LEU A 89 -2.38 10.57 -14.27
CA LEU A 89 -2.57 9.91 -15.56
C LEU A 89 -1.34 10.10 -16.47
N LEU A 90 -0.83 11.33 -16.56
CA LEU A 90 0.35 11.67 -17.37
C LEU A 90 1.61 10.96 -16.88
N SER A 91 1.73 10.65 -15.58
CA SER A 91 2.84 9.85 -15.05
C SER A 91 2.91 8.45 -15.68
N GLY A 92 1.79 7.91 -16.15
CA GLY A 92 1.71 6.61 -16.82
C GLY A 92 2.54 6.52 -18.11
N ILE A 93 2.87 7.65 -18.74
CA ILE A 93 3.76 7.72 -19.90
C ILE A 93 5.16 7.17 -19.54
N MET A 94 5.59 7.36 -18.29
CA MET A 94 6.89 6.92 -17.78
C MET A 94 6.84 5.56 -17.08
N ALA A 95 5.66 4.91 -17.01
CA ALA A 95 5.48 3.68 -16.26
C ALA A 95 6.32 2.52 -16.84
N THR A 96 7.14 1.89 -15.99
CA THR A 96 7.87 0.67 -16.38
C THR A 96 6.92 -0.50 -16.58
N ASN A 97 5.87 -0.58 -15.76
CA ASN A 97 4.79 -1.54 -15.86
C ASN A 97 3.44 -0.81 -15.89
N ILE A 98 2.83 -0.80 -17.08
CA ILE A 98 1.55 -0.12 -17.31
C ILE A 98 0.39 -0.76 -16.54
N TYR A 99 0.46 -2.06 -16.24
CA TYR A 99 -0.61 -2.77 -15.52
C TYR A 99 -0.60 -2.42 -14.04
N VAL A 100 0.59 -2.36 -13.43
CA VAL A 100 0.76 -1.87 -12.04
C VAL A 100 0.32 -0.42 -11.95
N PHE A 101 0.69 0.41 -12.93
CA PHE A 101 0.20 1.78 -13.02
C PHE A 101 -1.33 1.87 -13.10
N THR A 102 -1.94 1.04 -13.96
CA THR A 102 -3.38 1.07 -14.19
C THR A 102 -4.15 0.71 -12.92
N ASP A 103 -3.75 -0.34 -12.19
CA ASP A 103 -4.41 -0.71 -10.93
C ASP A 103 -4.33 0.42 -9.88
N ASP A 104 -3.14 1.00 -9.69
CA ASP A 104 -2.98 2.09 -8.72
C ASP A 104 -3.69 3.38 -9.16
N PHE A 105 -3.62 3.75 -10.44
CA PHE A 105 -4.37 4.90 -10.96
C PHE A 105 -5.88 4.71 -10.79
N ILE A 106 -6.42 3.52 -11.07
CA ILE A 106 -7.83 3.19 -10.84
C ILE A 106 -8.16 3.38 -9.36
N LYS A 107 -7.37 2.87 -8.41
CA LYS A 107 -7.62 3.08 -6.97
C LYS A 107 -7.71 4.57 -6.60
N TRP A 108 -6.77 5.39 -7.06
CA TRP A 108 -6.79 6.84 -6.85
C TRP A 108 -8.00 7.52 -7.50
N PHE A 109 -8.32 7.16 -8.74
CA PHE A 109 -9.48 7.67 -9.46
C PHE A 109 -10.80 7.33 -8.75
N LEU A 110 -11.01 6.06 -8.38
CA LEU A 110 -12.21 5.60 -7.69
C LEU A 110 -12.38 6.31 -6.34
N ALA A 111 -11.30 6.54 -5.59
CA ALA A 111 -11.38 7.20 -4.30
C ALA A 111 -11.68 8.71 -4.41
N VAL A 112 -11.10 9.41 -5.39
CA VAL A 112 -11.47 10.80 -5.71
C VAL A 112 -12.94 10.87 -6.13
N LEU A 113 -13.37 9.97 -7.00
CA LEU A 113 -14.75 9.91 -7.49
C LEU A 113 -15.72 9.61 -6.35
N PHE A 114 -15.35 8.73 -5.41
CA PHE A 114 -16.10 8.47 -4.19
C PHE A 114 -16.31 9.73 -3.37
N SER A 115 -15.24 10.46 -3.06
CA SER A 115 -15.35 11.73 -2.31
C SER A 115 -16.20 12.75 -3.05
N PHE A 116 -16.08 12.83 -4.38
CA PHE A 116 -16.89 13.73 -5.19
C PHE A 116 -18.39 13.37 -5.12
N LEU A 117 -18.75 12.10 -5.33
CA LEU A 117 -20.13 11.63 -5.25
C LEU A 117 -20.71 11.75 -3.84
N LEU A 118 -19.88 11.49 -2.82
CA LEU A 118 -20.24 11.69 -1.42
C LEU A 118 -20.64 13.16 -1.16
N VAL A 119 -19.88 14.14 -1.68
CA VAL A 119 -20.25 15.55 -1.55
C VAL A 119 -21.62 15.86 -2.13
N GLN A 120 -22.04 15.17 -3.19
CA GLN A 120 -23.35 15.40 -3.82
C GLN A 120 -24.51 14.97 -2.90
N VAL A 121 -24.32 13.92 -2.10
CA VAL A 121 -25.40 13.28 -1.34
C VAL A 121 -25.34 13.50 0.16
N LYS A 122 -24.17 13.80 0.72
CA LYS A 122 -23.98 13.92 2.17
C LYS A 122 -24.85 15.04 2.76
N GLU A 123 -25.25 14.80 4.01
CA GLU A 123 -25.89 15.78 4.88
C GLU A 123 -24.99 16.00 6.10
N ASP A 124 -25.05 17.17 6.71
CA ASP A 124 -24.20 17.51 7.86
C ASP A 124 -24.49 16.64 9.09
N GLU A 125 -25.71 16.11 9.19
CA GLU A 125 -26.16 15.21 10.26
C GLU A 125 -25.46 13.84 10.19
N TRP A 126 -25.01 13.42 9.00
CA TRP A 126 -24.36 12.12 8.79
C TRP A 126 -23.00 12.01 9.49
N LEU A 127 -22.40 13.15 9.86
CA LEU A 127 -21.17 13.19 10.64
C LEU A 127 -21.32 12.44 11.98
N VAL A 128 -22.48 12.53 12.61
CA VAL A 128 -22.74 11.90 13.91
C VAL A 128 -22.75 10.36 13.84
N PRO A 129 -23.62 9.71 13.03
CA PRO A 129 -23.60 8.25 12.92
C PRO A 129 -22.28 7.73 12.36
N LEU A 130 -21.61 8.47 11.47
CA LEU A 130 -20.27 8.12 11.01
C LEU A 130 -19.28 8.04 12.16
N ALA A 131 -19.22 9.09 13.00
CA ALA A 131 -18.30 9.11 14.13
C ALA A 131 -18.62 8.00 15.13
N ILE A 132 -19.90 7.75 15.42
CA ILE A 132 -20.33 6.69 16.35
C ILE A 132 -19.88 5.32 15.83
N VAL A 133 -20.19 4.98 14.58
CA VAL A 133 -19.79 3.69 13.99
C VAL A 133 -18.28 3.56 13.93
N SER A 134 -17.57 4.63 13.53
CA SER A 134 -16.10 4.63 13.48
C SER A 134 -15.48 4.40 14.87
N SER A 135 -16.03 5.02 15.92
CA SER A 135 -15.59 4.84 17.30
C SER A 135 -15.87 3.42 17.83
N VAL A 136 -17.06 2.87 17.56
CA VAL A 136 -17.40 1.48 17.97
C VAL A 136 -16.51 0.46 17.25
N VAL A 137 -16.27 0.63 15.95
CA VAL A 137 -15.33 -0.20 15.20
C VAL A 137 -13.91 -0.02 15.76
N GLY A 138 -13.52 1.21 16.08
CA GLY A 138 -12.29 1.58 16.79
C GLY A 138 -12.08 0.78 18.07
N LEU A 139 -13.04 0.83 18.98
CA LEU A 139 -13.03 0.08 20.24
C LEU A 139 -12.75 -1.41 20.04
N ILE A 140 -13.44 -2.06 19.09
CA ILE A 140 -13.27 -3.49 18.83
C ILE A 140 -11.87 -3.77 18.28
N VAL A 141 -11.44 -2.99 17.28
CA VAL A 141 -10.09 -3.09 16.69
C VAL A 141 -9.01 -2.93 17.76
N SER A 142 -9.19 -1.95 18.66
CA SER A 142 -8.29 -1.66 19.77
C SER A 142 -8.28 -2.76 20.83
N GLY A 143 -9.43 -3.32 21.18
CA GLY A 143 -9.53 -4.46 22.08
C GLY A 143 -8.78 -5.69 21.56
N ILE A 144 -8.91 -5.98 20.26
CA ILE A 144 -8.15 -7.07 19.60
C ILE A 144 -6.64 -6.79 19.66
N ALA A 145 -6.21 -5.54 19.43
CA ALA A 145 -4.78 -5.18 19.49
C ALA A 145 -4.20 -5.38 20.89
N ILE A 146 -4.91 -4.93 21.92
CA ILE A 146 -4.49 -5.10 23.33
C ILE A 146 -4.45 -6.59 23.70
N TYR A 147 -5.45 -7.37 23.29
CA TYR A 147 -5.44 -8.82 23.48
C TYR A 147 -4.23 -9.48 22.80
N GLN A 148 -3.92 -9.10 21.56
CA GLN A 148 -2.74 -9.59 20.84
C GLN A 148 -1.44 -9.22 21.55
N TYR A 149 -1.36 -8.04 22.17
CA TYR A 149 -0.19 -7.64 22.95
C TYR A 149 0.03 -8.56 24.17
N PHE A 150 -1.02 -8.84 24.96
CA PHE A 150 -0.90 -9.69 26.14
C PHE A 150 -0.71 -11.18 25.81
N THR A 151 -1.17 -11.63 24.64
CA THR A 151 -1.00 -13.02 24.17
C THR A 151 0.20 -13.21 23.25
N ALA A 152 0.94 -12.14 22.95
CA ALA A 152 2.11 -12.19 22.10
C ALA A 152 3.20 -13.07 22.73
N THR A 153 3.46 -14.21 22.09
CA THR A 153 4.59 -15.08 22.42
C THR A 153 5.89 -14.62 21.75
N SER A 154 5.79 -13.89 20.64
CA SER A 154 6.93 -13.33 19.92
C SER A 154 7.33 -11.95 20.45
N VAL A 155 8.64 -11.71 20.55
CA VAL A 155 9.21 -10.42 20.97
C VAL A 155 8.96 -9.29 19.93
N ASN A 156 8.83 -9.64 18.64
CA ASN A 156 8.57 -8.67 17.57
C ASN A 156 7.11 -8.21 17.51
N LEU A 157 6.74 -7.32 18.44
CA LEU A 157 5.38 -6.79 18.58
C LEU A 157 4.86 -6.04 17.33
N ALA A 158 5.74 -5.53 16.46
CA ALA A 158 5.34 -4.90 15.19
C ALA A 158 4.72 -5.91 14.19
N THR A 159 5.04 -7.19 14.34
CA THR A 159 4.44 -8.29 13.57
C THR A 159 3.27 -8.98 14.30
N THR A 160 3.20 -8.81 15.62
CA THR A 160 2.20 -9.45 16.48
C THR A 160 0.97 -8.59 16.74
N VAL A 161 1.15 -7.28 16.99
CA VAL A 161 0.08 -6.35 17.35
C VAL A 161 -0.43 -5.62 16.11
N LYS A 162 -1.21 -6.33 15.31
CA LYS A 162 -1.71 -5.87 14.00
C LYS A 162 -3.22 -5.71 13.91
N SER A 163 -3.95 -6.20 14.91
CA SER A 163 -5.41 -6.31 14.94
C SER A 163 -5.95 -6.89 13.63
N THR A 164 -7.08 -6.39 13.13
CA THR A 164 -7.67 -6.74 11.83
C THR A 164 -7.07 -5.95 10.66
N LEU A 165 -6.01 -5.16 10.90
CA LEU A 165 -5.42 -4.23 9.94
C LEU A 165 -4.15 -4.80 9.28
N GLY A 166 -3.62 -5.92 9.78
CA GLY A 166 -2.54 -6.66 9.14
C GLY A 166 -1.12 -6.15 9.42
N HIS A 167 -0.97 -4.92 9.94
CA HIS A 167 0.31 -4.36 10.33
C HIS A 167 0.16 -3.28 11.42
N SER A 168 1.11 -3.16 12.35
CA SER A 168 1.04 -2.17 13.45
C SER A 168 1.03 -0.72 12.96
N ASN A 169 1.80 -0.38 11.92
CA ASN A 169 1.73 0.96 11.29
C ASN A 169 0.33 1.29 10.73
N PHE A 170 -0.41 0.32 10.19
CA PHE A 170 -1.74 0.57 9.63
C PHE A 170 -2.78 0.69 10.73
N LEU A 171 -2.67 -0.14 11.76
CA LEU A 171 -3.45 0.00 12.99
C LEU A 171 -3.24 1.38 13.61
N SER A 172 -1.99 1.80 13.73
CA SER A 172 -1.63 3.11 14.28
C SER A 172 -2.23 4.26 13.48
N HIS A 173 -2.09 4.22 12.15
CA HIS A 173 -2.67 5.23 11.28
C HIS A 173 -4.21 5.27 11.37
N TYR A 174 -4.84 4.10 11.35
CA TYR A 174 -6.28 4.01 11.59
C TYR A 174 -6.66 4.72 12.91
N LEU A 175 -5.98 4.41 14.01
CA LEU A 175 -6.28 5.00 15.32
C LEU A 175 -6.05 6.52 15.38
N VAL A 176 -5.06 7.09 14.69
CA VAL A 176 -4.86 8.55 14.72
C VAL A 176 -5.99 9.34 14.05
N ILE A 177 -6.82 8.69 13.24
CA ILE A 177 -8.06 9.27 12.69
C ILE A 177 -9.23 9.07 13.67
N ILE A 178 -9.34 7.88 14.28
CA ILE A 178 -10.47 7.51 15.13
C ILE A 178 -10.45 8.22 16.48
N ILE A 179 -9.26 8.33 17.11
CA ILE A 179 -9.12 8.90 18.46
C ILE A 179 -9.70 10.32 18.57
N PRO A 180 -9.41 11.27 17.65
CA PRO A 180 -10.08 12.57 17.65
C PRO A 180 -11.60 12.50 17.50
N LEU A 181 -12.12 11.56 16.70
CA LEU A 181 -13.57 11.38 16.49
C LEU A 181 -14.25 10.87 17.76
N THR A 182 -13.68 9.86 18.41
CA THR A 182 -14.17 9.35 19.69
C THR A 182 -14.14 10.44 20.75
N LEU A 183 -13.06 11.22 20.81
CA LEU A 183 -12.98 12.37 21.70
C LEU A 183 -14.10 13.38 21.42
N ALA A 184 -14.35 13.75 20.16
CA ALA A 184 -15.44 14.65 19.80
C ALA A 184 -16.82 14.15 20.28
N LEU A 185 -17.06 12.83 20.27
CA LEU A 185 -18.28 12.23 20.82
C LEU A 185 -18.36 12.34 22.33
N VAL A 186 -17.25 12.13 23.06
CA VAL A 186 -17.19 12.39 24.51
C VAL A 186 -17.60 13.83 24.83
N LEU A 187 -17.07 14.80 24.06
CA LEU A 187 -17.31 16.23 24.30
C LEU A 187 -18.72 16.69 23.90
N SER A 188 -19.38 15.92 23.05
CA SER A 188 -20.71 16.24 22.51
C SER A 188 -21.81 15.39 23.13
N ALA A 189 -21.48 14.46 24.04
CA ALA A 189 -22.44 13.58 24.68
C ALA A 189 -23.37 14.36 25.63
N GLU A 190 -24.67 14.25 25.40
CA GLU A 190 -25.70 14.88 26.26
C GLU A 190 -26.01 14.04 27.50
N LYS A 191 -25.92 12.70 27.39
CA LYS A 191 -26.13 11.78 28.51
C LYS A 191 -24.79 11.29 29.04
N ILE A 192 -24.68 11.24 30.37
CA ILE A 192 -23.47 10.76 31.06
C ILE A 192 -23.10 9.33 30.65
N THR A 193 -24.08 8.46 30.40
CA THR A 193 -23.84 7.08 29.95
C THR A 193 -23.12 7.02 28.61
N HIS A 194 -23.52 7.85 27.65
CA HIS A 194 -22.83 7.97 26.36
C HIS A 194 -21.42 8.56 26.54
N ALA A 195 -21.29 9.60 27.38
CA ALA A 195 -20.00 10.21 27.67
C ALA A 195 -19.01 9.19 28.26
N VAL A 196 -19.45 8.40 29.24
CA VAL A 196 -18.67 7.34 29.88
C VAL A 196 -18.29 6.26 28.87
N PHE A 197 -19.25 5.80 28.04
CA PHE A 197 -18.99 4.80 27.01
C PHE A 197 -17.88 5.25 26.03
N PHE A 198 -18.03 6.44 25.45
CA PHE A 198 -17.02 6.96 24.51
C PHE A 198 -15.70 7.31 25.21
N PHE A 199 -15.73 7.68 26.50
CA PHE A 199 -14.50 7.91 27.26
C PHE A 199 -13.73 6.60 27.46
N ILE A 200 -14.42 5.50 27.80
CA ILE A 200 -13.81 4.17 27.85
C ILE A 200 -13.24 3.79 26.48
N SER A 201 -14.01 4.01 25.40
CA SER A 201 -13.55 3.78 24.02
C SER A 201 -12.25 4.53 23.73
N PHE A 202 -12.21 5.81 24.05
CA PHE A 202 -11.06 6.66 23.85
C PHE A 202 -9.82 6.14 24.61
N ILE A 203 -9.97 5.71 25.87
CA ILE A 203 -8.86 5.14 26.65
C ILE A 203 -8.36 3.83 26.03
N VAL A 204 -9.26 2.96 25.60
CA VAL A 204 -8.91 1.70 24.93
C VAL A 204 -8.20 1.95 23.59
N GLU A 205 -8.64 2.94 22.82
CA GLU A 205 -8.01 3.34 21.57
C GLU A 205 -6.59 3.89 21.77
N ILE A 206 -6.40 4.72 22.79
CA ILE A 206 -5.10 5.26 23.20
C ILE A 206 -4.16 4.15 23.68
N ALA A 207 -4.65 3.23 24.51
CA ALA A 207 -3.88 2.08 24.97
C ALA A 207 -3.47 1.18 23.79
N ALA A 208 -4.39 0.92 22.86
CA ALA A 208 -4.11 0.18 21.63
C ALA A 208 -3.04 0.88 20.77
N LEU A 209 -3.10 2.21 20.64
CA LEU A 209 -2.08 2.98 19.94
C LEU A 209 -0.72 2.84 20.62
N ALA A 210 -0.67 2.90 21.95
CA ALA A 210 0.56 2.71 22.73
C ALA A 210 1.17 1.33 22.47
N VAL A 211 0.39 0.24 22.52
CA VAL A 211 0.93 -1.11 22.30
C VAL A 211 1.32 -1.42 20.84
N THR A 212 1.10 -0.50 19.90
CA THR A 212 1.62 -0.65 18.52
C THR A 212 3.13 -0.42 18.42
N PHE A 213 3.75 0.29 19.38
CA PHE A 213 5.16 0.71 19.33
C PHE A 213 5.56 1.51 18.08
N THR A 214 4.60 2.19 17.45
CA THR A 214 4.82 3.00 16.25
C THR A 214 5.01 4.47 16.59
N ARG A 215 6.27 4.88 16.79
CA ARG A 215 6.63 6.26 17.21
C ARG A 215 6.00 7.35 16.33
N GLY A 216 5.98 7.12 15.01
CA GLY A 216 5.36 8.04 14.06
C GLY A 216 3.88 8.26 14.35
N GLY A 217 3.15 7.21 14.72
CA GLY A 217 1.73 7.32 15.04
C GLY A 217 1.46 7.96 16.39
N TRP A 218 2.32 7.73 17.39
CA TRP A 218 2.21 8.44 18.67
C TRP A 218 2.39 9.95 18.49
N LEU A 219 3.43 10.36 17.75
CA LEU A 219 3.70 11.76 17.45
C LEU A 219 2.59 12.39 16.60
N ALA A 220 2.09 11.66 15.59
CA ALA A 220 0.96 12.10 14.78
C ALA A 220 -0.32 12.28 15.60
N CYS A 221 -0.63 11.34 16.51
CA CYS A 221 -1.78 11.44 17.40
C CYS A 221 -1.65 12.64 18.35
N ALA A 222 -0.49 12.81 18.98
CA ALA A 222 -0.21 13.95 19.84
C ALA A 222 -0.35 15.29 19.10
N GLY A 223 0.20 15.38 17.88
CA GLY A 223 0.05 16.54 17.01
C GLY A 223 -1.40 16.80 16.61
N GLY A 224 -2.15 15.76 16.26
CA GLY A 224 -3.58 15.85 15.94
C GLY A 224 -4.44 16.30 17.12
N LEU A 225 -4.22 15.74 18.31
CA LEU A 225 -4.91 16.12 19.54
C LEU A 225 -4.54 17.53 19.99
N PHE A 226 -3.29 17.96 19.77
CA PHE A 226 -2.89 19.35 20.00
C PHE A 226 -3.66 20.30 19.09
N VAL A 227 -3.72 20.04 17.77
CA VAL A 227 -4.52 20.83 16.83
C VAL A 227 -5.99 20.84 17.23
N PHE A 228 -6.53 19.70 17.65
CA PHE A 228 -7.91 19.59 18.13
C PHE A 228 -8.14 20.48 19.36
N GLY A 229 -7.25 20.40 20.36
CA GLY A 229 -7.30 21.24 21.55
C GLY A 229 -7.26 22.73 21.24
N VAL A 230 -6.44 23.16 20.27
CA VAL A 230 -6.38 24.56 19.81
C VAL A 230 -7.69 24.98 19.13
N ILE A 231 -8.27 24.15 18.26
CA ILE A 231 -9.56 24.44 17.62
C ILE A 231 -10.67 24.55 18.67
N ILE A 232 -10.73 23.61 19.62
CA ILE A 232 -11.74 23.65 20.68
C ILE A 232 -11.57 24.90 21.54
N TRP A 233 -10.34 25.21 21.98
CA TRP A 233 -10.07 26.39 22.80
C TRP A 233 -10.47 27.71 22.12
N LYS A 234 -10.21 27.83 20.81
CA LYS A 234 -10.45 29.08 20.06
C LYS A 234 -11.91 29.29 19.67
N PHE A 235 -12.67 28.22 19.45
CA PHE A 235 -13.99 28.30 18.80
C PHE A 235 -15.15 27.78 19.65
N PHE A 236 -14.92 27.34 20.89
CA PHE A 236 -15.97 26.85 21.80
C PHE A 236 -15.98 27.61 23.14
N PRO A 237 -17.12 27.69 23.85
CA PRO A 237 -17.26 28.46 25.09
C PRO A 237 -16.39 27.95 26.26
N GLU A 238 -15.85 28.86 27.07
CA GLU A 238 -14.87 28.58 28.14
C GLU A 238 -15.30 27.48 29.13
N LYS A 239 -16.59 27.43 29.51
CA LYS A 239 -17.09 26.42 30.46
C LYS A 239 -17.00 24.99 29.91
N LYS A 240 -17.19 24.78 28.61
CA LYS A 240 -16.96 23.47 27.96
C LYS A 240 -15.46 23.23 27.82
N VAL A 241 -14.70 24.23 27.39
CA VAL A 241 -13.24 24.17 27.20
C VAL A 241 -12.48 23.76 28.46
N PHE A 242 -12.91 24.21 29.64
CA PHE A 242 -12.25 23.89 30.91
C PHE A 242 -12.38 22.41 31.31
N THR A 243 -13.57 21.83 31.20
CA THR A 243 -13.80 20.38 31.43
C THR A 243 -13.11 19.53 30.37
N ILE A 244 -13.14 19.98 29.10
CA ILE A 244 -12.44 19.34 27.98
C ILE A 244 -10.93 19.29 28.21
N ARG A 245 -10.32 20.40 28.63
CA ARG A 245 -8.89 20.47 28.94
C ARG A 245 -8.49 19.47 30.01
N ARG A 246 -9.27 19.35 31.09
CA ARG A 246 -8.99 18.38 32.18
C ARG A 246 -9.09 16.94 31.71
N LEU A 247 -10.11 16.59 30.92
CA LEU A 247 -10.29 15.24 30.39
C LEU A 247 -9.19 14.87 29.39
N VAL A 248 -8.80 15.79 28.51
CA VAL A 248 -7.70 15.59 27.54
C VAL A 248 -6.35 15.49 28.26
N ILE A 249 -6.09 16.32 29.26
CA ILE A 249 -4.86 16.23 30.07
C ILE A 249 -4.83 14.92 30.86
N ALA A 250 -5.93 14.53 31.50
CA ALA A 250 -6.02 13.26 32.23
C ALA A 250 -5.84 12.06 31.29
N ALA A 251 -6.43 12.12 30.09
CA ALA A 251 -6.23 11.15 29.02
C ALA A 251 -4.78 11.05 28.57
N ILE A 252 -4.11 12.17 28.33
CA ILE A 252 -2.69 12.22 27.94
C ILE A 252 -1.82 11.67 29.07
N LEU A 253 -2.07 12.07 30.32
CA LEU A 253 -1.34 11.57 31.48
C LEU A 253 -1.55 10.06 31.66
N LEU A 254 -2.77 9.55 31.49
CA LEU A 254 -3.07 8.13 31.54
C LEU A 254 -2.45 7.36 30.37
N ALA A 255 -2.44 7.94 29.17
CA ALA A 255 -1.74 7.39 28.00
C ALA A 255 -0.24 7.25 28.26
N LEU A 256 0.36 8.30 28.82
CA LEU A 256 1.77 8.33 29.22
C LEU A 256 2.04 7.31 30.33
N LEU A 257 1.11 7.15 31.28
CA LEU A 257 1.21 6.16 32.37
C LEU A 257 1.09 4.72 31.86
N ILE A 258 0.14 4.44 30.95
CA ILE A 258 -0.04 3.13 30.31
C ILE A 258 1.14 2.84 29.37
N GLY A 259 1.64 3.84 28.65
CA GLY A 259 2.88 3.74 27.88
C GLY A 259 4.07 3.44 28.78
N ALA A 260 4.19 4.12 29.93
CA ALA A 260 5.20 3.89 30.96
C ALA A 260 5.04 2.54 31.70
N ALA A 261 3.85 1.96 31.75
CA ALA A 261 3.62 0.62 32.28
C ALA A 261 3.89 -0.47 31.22
N ALA A 262 3.54 -0.23 29.95
CA ALA A 262 3.92 -1.08 28.82
C ALA A 262 5.44 -1.12 28.59
N ILE A 263 6.15 -0.17 29.21
CA ILE A 263 7.61 -0.03 29.28
C ILE A 263 8.26 -1.08 30.23
N GLU A 264 7.51 -1.81 31.07
CA GLU A 264 8.03 -2.89 31.94
C GLU A 264 8.60 -4.13 31.19
N LYS A 265 8.77 -4.08 29.86
CA LYS A 265 9.71 -4.94 29.12
C LYS A 265 11.04 -4.18 28.89
N PRO A 266 11.98 -4.20 29.86
CA PRO A 266 13.14 -3.28 29.92
C PRO A 266 14.12 -3.34 28.74
N HIS A 267 14.16 -4.43 27.97
CA HIS A 267 15.02 -4.61 26.79
C HIS A 267 14.57 -3.78 25.55
N ILE A 268 13.32 -3.30 25.53
CA ILE A 268 12.74 -2.60 24.37
C ILE A 268 13.05 -1.09 24.38
N ILE A 269 13.39 -0.50 25.53
CA ILE A 269 13.58 0.96 25.69
C ILE A 269 15.04 1.36 25.67
N THR A 270 15.91 0.55 26.24
CA THR A 270 17.37 0.75 26.12
C THR A 270 17.80 0.77 24.66
N SER A 271 17.15 -0.01 23.80
CA SER A 271 17.33 -0.02 22.34
C SER A 271 16.68 1.14 21.58
N VAL A 272 15.78 1.88 22.23
CA VAL A 272 15.12 3.08 21.66
C VAL A 272 16.03 4.31 21.75
N PHE A 273 16.96 4.33 22.72
CA PHE A 273 17.76 5.50 23.08
C PHE A 273 19.28 5.30 23.00
N SER A 274 19.80 4.07 22.78
CA SER A 274 21.24 3.85 22.67
C SER A 274 21.77 4.11 21.25
N SER A 275 22.83 4.92 21.19
CA SER A 275 23.47 5.41 19.97
C SER A 275 24.72 4.63 19.61
N LYS A 276 24.83 4.35 18.30
CA LYS A 276 26.03 4.29 17.43
C LYS A 276 27.17 3.30 17.66
N ASP A 277 27.46 2.84 18.87
CA ASP A 277 28.69 2.08 19.09
C ASP A 277 28.39 0.67 19.59
N SER A 278 28.37 -0.32 18.68
CA SER A 278 28.72 -1.74 18.92
C SER A 278 28.38 -2.57 17.67
N TYR A 279 29.32 -2.68 16.74
CA TYR A 279 29.12 -3.36 15.46
C TYR A 279 29.63 -4.80 15.42
N LYS A 280 30.16 -5.35 16.52
CA LYS A 280 30.80 -6.67 16.51
C LYS A 280 30.38 -7.50 17.71
N GLU A 281 29.70 -8.60 17.38
CA GLU A 281 29.29 -9.73 18.23
C GLU A 281 28.12 -9.44 19.18
N ALA A 282 26.92 -9.76 18.71
CA ALA A 282 25.67 -9.41 19.37
C ALA A 282 24.89 -10.66 19.82
N SER A 283 24.51 -10.68 21.10
CA SER A 283 23.50 -11.60 21.67
C SER A 283 22.12 -11.44 21.00
N PRO A 284 21.15 -12.35 21.20
CA PRO A 284 19.80 -12.25 20.61
C PRO A 284 19.09 -10.92 20.91
N ASP A 285 19.34 -10.31 22.07
CA ASP A 285 18.78 -9.02 22.47
C ASP A 285 19.45 -7.83 21.73
N GLU A 286 20.75 -7.92 21.44
CA GLU A 286 21.50 -6.94 20.65
C GLU A 286 21.15 -6.98 19.16
N ALA A 287 20.74 -8.14 18.64
CA ALA A 287 20.23 -8.28 17.27
C ALA A 287 18.94 -7.47 17.04
N GLU A 288 18.10 -7.29 18.07
CA GLU A 288 16.89 -6.46 18.00
C GLU A 288 17.21 -4.96 18.00
N ILE A 289 18.19 -4.53 18.81
CA ILE A 289 18.70 -3.14 18.81
C ILE A 289 19.26 -2.80 17.41
N LYS A 290 20.04 -3.73 16.85
CA LYS A 290 20.58 -3.68 15.49
C LYS A 290 19.47 -3.56 14.45
N TYR A 291 18.37 -4.32 14.57
CA TYR A 291 17.22 -4.27 13.66
C TYR A 291 16.47 -2.93 13.69
N LYS A 292 16.24 -2.36 14.89
CA LYS A 292 15.50 -1.08 15.06
C LYS A 292 16.31 0.15 14.68
N ALA A 293 17.61 0.21 15.03
CA ALA A 293 18.50 1.28 14.60
C ALA A 293 18.75 1.22 13.08
N ALA A 294 18.89 0.00 12.52
CA ALA A 294 18.98 -0.19 11.08
C ALA A 294 17.73 0.31 10.36
N THR A 295 16.52 0.20 10.93
CA THR A 295 15.29 0.62 10.20
C THR A 295 15.21 2.13 9.97
N VAL A 296 15.71 2.97 10.88
CA VAL A 296 15.75 4.43 10.66
C VAL A 296 16.82 4.80 9.64
N LEU A 297 18.02 4.23 9.78
CA LEU A 297 19.13 4.48 8.85
C LEU A 297 18.78 4.02 7.43
N VAL A 298 18.17 2.83 7.29
CA VAL A 298 17.67 2.33 6.01
C VAL A 298 16.65 3.29 5.41
N ARG A 299 15.69 3.82 6.18
CA ARG A 299 14.73 4.81 5.65
C ARG A 299 15.41 6.08 5.16
N LEU A 300 16.41 6.60 5.89
CA LEU A 300 17.16 7.78 5.44
C LEU A 300 17.90 7.51 4.13
N GLU A 301 18.52 6.33 3.98
CA GLU A 301 19.17 5.92 2.74
C GLU A 301 18.17 5.71 1.59
N MET A 302 17.04 5.07 1.87
CA MET A 302 15.93 4.94 0.91
C MET A 302 15.42 6.30 0.45
N TRP A 303 15.32 7.28 1.35
CA TRP A 303 14.90 8.64 1.01
C TRP A 303 15.94 9.35 0.14
N LYS A 304 17.24 9.13 0.36
CA LYS A 304 18.30 9.62 -0.55
C LYS A 304 18.15 9.01 -1.94
N GLY A 305 17.93 7.70 -2.03
CA GLY A 305 17.68 7.01 -3.29
C GLY A 305 16.41 7.52 -3.99
N THR A 306 15.32 7.66 -3.23
CA THR A 306 14.04 8.21 -3.73
C THR A 306 14.20 9.65 -4.22
N TRP A 307 14.94 10.48 -3.48
CA TRP A 307 15.23 11.85 -3.91
C TRP A 307 16.02 11.90 -5.21
N GLN A 308 16.99 11.01 -5.39
CA GLN A 308 17.70 10.88 -6.66
C GLN A 308 16.75 10.47 -7.80
N MET A 309 15.84 9.54 -7.54
CA MET A 309 14.81 9.12 -8.50
C MET A 309 13.89 10.26 -8.94
N ILE A 310 13.49 11.13 -8.00
CA ILE A 310 12.69 12.34 -8.29
C ILE A 310 13.50 13.31 -9.15
N LYS A 311 14.76 13.57 -8.82
CA LYS A 311 15.62 14.51 -9.59
C LYS A 311 15.83 14.06 -11.03
N GLU A 312 15.91 12.75 -11.27
CA GLU A 312 16.05 12.20 -12.62
C GLU A 312 14.73 12.17 -13.41
N ASN A 313 13.58 12.19 -12.72
CA ASN A 313 12.25 12.21 -13.34
C ASN A 313 11.37 13.35 -12.79
N PRO A 314 11.78 14.63 -12.93
CA PRO A 314 11.24 15.72 -12.11
C PRO A 314 9.82 16.18 -12.48
N VAL A 315 9.36 15.91 -13.71
CA VAL A 315 8.05 16.42 -14.19
C VAL A 315 6.95 15.39 -14.03
N LEU A 316 7.14 14.19 -14.61
CA LEU A 316 6.13 13.14 -14.66
C LEU A 316 6.39 11.99 -13.68
N GLY A 317 7.57 11.93 -13.05
CA GLY A 317 7.95 10.81 -12.21
C GLY A 317 8.13 9.52 -13.01
N ILE A 318 7.97 8.39 -12.32
CA ILE A 318 8.15 7.04 -12.88
C ILE A 318 6.83 6.29 -13.15
N GLY A 319 5.70 6.96 -12.98
CA GLY A 319 4.36 6.37 -13.00
C GLY A 319 3.89 5.89 -11.63
N LEU A 320 2.62 6.16 -11.29
CA LEU A 320 1.95 5.61 -10.10
C LEU A 320 2.16 4.09 -9.97
N GLY A 321 2.37 3.62 -8.74
CA GLY A 321 2.57 2.21 -8.39
C GLY A 321 3.90 1.58 -8.80
N ASN A 322 4.72 2.25 -9.62
CA ASN A 322 5.98 1.68 -10.13
C ASN A 322 7.17 1.82 -9.17
N TYR A 323 7.00 2.44 -8.01
CA TYR A 323 8.06 2.71 -7.04
C TYR A 323 8.88 1.46 -6.71
N TRP A 324 8.24 0.35 -6.32
CA TRP A 324 8.94 -0.87 -5.89
C TRP A 324 9.76 -1.56 -6.99
N ILE A 325 9.42 -1.29 -8.27
CA ILE A 325 10.14 -1.80 -9.44
C ILE A 325 11.39 -0.96 -9.68
N VAL A 326 11.22 0.37 -9.74
CA VAL A 326 12.29 1.29 -10.16
C VAL A 326 13.27 1.61 -9.03
N SER A 327 12.81 1.61 -7.77
CA SER A 327 13.64 1.92 -6.59
C SER A 327 14.87 1.02 -6.45
N GLN A 328 14.84 -0.19 -7.02
CA GLN A 328 15.97 -1.12 -7.07
C GLN A 328 17.23 -0.52 -7.74
N LYS A 329 17.06 0.42 -8.68
CA LYS A 329 18.17 1.14 -9.32
C LYS A 329 18.81 2.20 -8.43
N TYR A 330 18.08 2.70 -7.45
CA TYR A 330 18.42 3.89 -6.69
C TYR A 330 18.97 3.60 -5.29
N ARG A 331 19.16 2.33 -4.94
CA ARG A 331 19.76 1.90 -3.68
C ARG A 331 21.11 2.58 -3.40
N THR A 332 21.36 3.00 -2.17
CA THR A 332 22.67 3.56 -1.79
C THR A 332 23.68 2.45 -1.48
N ALA A 333 24.96 2.76 -1.29
CA ALA A 333 25.95 1.75 -0.90
C ALA A 333 25.67 1.26 0.53
N GLU A 334 25.31 2.19 1.40
CA GLU A 334 24.96 1.96 2.80
C GLU A 334 23.69 1.11 2.92
N GLU A 335 22.64 1.40 2.17
CA GLU A 335 21.42 0.57 2.14
C GLU A 335 21.74 -0.88 1.77
N ARG A 336 22.59 -1.08 0.75
CA ARG A 336 22.97 -2.42 0.25
C ARG A 336 23.81 -3.22 1.22
N SER A 337 24.48 -2.54 2.15
CA SER A 337 25.25 -3.18 3.23
C SER A 337 24.35 -3.69 4.36
N ILE A 338 23.08 -3.25 4.40
CA ILE A 338 22.12 -3.63 5.43
C ILE A 338 21.21 -4.74 4.86
N ASP A 339 21.30 -5.93 5.45
CA ASP A 339 20.55 -7.10 5.00
C ASP A 339 19.11 -7.10 5.53
N LEU A 340 18.29 -6.17 5.03
CA LEU A 340 16.87 -6.06 5.34
C LEU A 340 16.04 -5.98 4.05
N ASP A 341 14.97 -6.77 3.96
CA ASP A 341 14.01 -6.74 2.86
C ASP A 341 13.08 -5.53 2.97
N ILE A 342 13.55 -4.37 2.50
CA ILE A 342 12.79 -3.12 2.56
C ILE A 342 12.95 -2.38 1.23
N LEU A 343 11.99 -2.48 0.31
CA LEU A 343 11.85 -1.52 -0.81
C LEU A 343 10.47 -1.51 -1.49
N GLN A 344 9.41 -2.04 -0.85
CA GLN A 344 8.07 -1.99 -1.45
C GLN A 344 7.49 -0.56 -1.49
N TRP A 345 7.86 0.29 -0.54
CA TRP A 345 7.35 1.67 -0.39
C TRP A 345 8.47 2.60 0.05
N ALA A 346 8.32 3.91 -0.15
CA ALA A 346 9.32 4.88 0.31
C ALA A 346 9.30 5.09 1.83
N HIS A 347 8.27 4.58 2.53
CA HIS A 347 8.00 4.91 3.94
C HIS A 347 7.92 6.41 4.20
N ASN A 348 7.51 7.16 3.18
CA ASN A 348 7.18 8.57 3.19
C ASN A 348 6.30 8.80 1.95
N ASP A 349 5.01 8.96 2.15
CA ASP A 349 4.04 9.08 1.06
C ASP A 349 4.33 10.29 0.15
N PHE A 350 4.88 11.39 0.68
CA PHE A 350 5.21 12.57 -0.12
C PHE A 350 6.40 12.30 -1.05
N LEU A 351 7.43 11.61 -0.54
CA LEU A 351 8.53 11.17 -1.39
C LEU A 351 8.07 10.12 -2.39
N GLN A 352 7.17 9.21 -2.01
CA GLN A 352 6.66 8.21 -2.93
C GLN A 352 5.82 8.83 -4.04
N ILE A 353 4.86 9.70 -3.71
CA ILE A 353 4.04 10.43 -4.69
C ILE A 353 4.94 11.31 -5.56
N GLY A 354 5.95 11.99 -4.99
CA GLY A 354 6.92 12.76 -5.76
C GLY A 354 7.75 11.90 -6.72
N ALA A 355 8.15 10.71 -6.32
CA ALA A 355 8.83 9.76 -7.19
C ALA A 355 7.93 9.29 -8.33
N GLU A 356 6.69 8.93 -8.01
CA GLU A 356 5.74 8.36 -8.95
C GLU A 356 5.14 9.39 -9.91
N THR A 357 5.03 10.66 -9.51
CA THR A 357 4.34 11.71 -10.29
C THR A 357 5.16 12.97 -10.57
N GLY A 358 6.42 13.02 -10.12
CA GLY A 358 7.30 14.18 -10.23
C GLY A 358 6.93 15.32 -9.28
N PHE A 359 7.67 16.42 -9.34
CA PHE A 359 7.41 17.63 -8.54
C PHE A 359 6.06 18.27 -8.88
N VAL A 360 5.62 18.19 -10.14
CA VAL A 360 4.34 18.78 -10.58
C VAL A 360 3.17 17.99 -9.99
N GLY A 361 3.22 16.66 -10.04
CA GLY A 361 2.20 15.81 -9.41
C GLY A 361 2.20 15.93 -7.89
N LEU A 362 3.38 16.00 -7.25
CA LEU A 362 3.49 16.27 -5.82
C LEU A 362 2.91 17.63 -5.42
N ALA A 363 3.18 18.68 -6.20
CA ALA A 363 2.59 20.01 -5.96
C ALA A 363 1.06 19.98 -6.11
N ALA A 364 0.53 19.24 -7.10
CA ALA A 364 -0.90 19.03 -7.26
C ALA A 364 -1.51 18.28 -6.06
N PHE A 365 -0.82 17.29 -5.52
CA PHE A 365 -1.23 16.57 -4.33
C PHE A 365 -1.24 17.45 -3.07
N ILE A 366 -0.21 18.29 -2.89
CA ILE A 366 -0.15 19.27 -1.80
C ILE A 366 -1.27 20.30 -1.94
N PHE A 367 -1.55 20.77 -3.16
CA PHE A 367 -2.66 21.68 -3.44
C PHE A 367 -4.03 21.06 -3.13
N LEU A 368 -4.21 19.76 -3.43
CA LEU A 368 -5.38 18.98 -3.05
C LEU A 368 -5.55 18.92 -1.53
N ILE A 369 -4.49 18.56 -0.80
CA ILE A 369 -4.49 18.54 0.67
C ILE A 369 -4.85 19.91 1.25
N PHE A 370 -4.19 20.97 0.77
CA PHE A 370 -4.47 22.34 1.19
C PHE A 370 -5.94 22.72 0.96
N SER A 371 -6.49 22.32 -0.19
CA SER A 371 -7.89 22.56 -0.53
C SER A 371 -8.84 21.83 0.42
N ILE A 372 -8.56 20.57 0.77
CA ILE A 372 -9.33 19.82 1.77
C ILE A 372 -9.35 20.57 3.11
N PHE A 373 -8.20 21.02 3.62
CA PHE A 373 -8.16 21.81 4.86
C PHE A 373 -8.92 23.13 4.75
N ARG A 374 -8.68 23.90 3.69
CA ARG A 374 -9.36 25.18 3.47
C ARG A 374 -10.88 25.02 3.48
N ASN A 375 -11.37 23.99 2.78
CA ASN A 375 -12.80 23.69 2.68
C ASN A 375 -13.36 23.14 3.99
N GLY A 376 -12.61 22.27 4.67
CA GLY A 376 -12.96 21.72 5.97
C GLY A 376 -13.12 22.82 7.01
N PHE A 377 -12.18 23.78 7.08
CA PHE A 377 -12.29 24.93 7.97
C PHE A 377 -13.48 25.85 7.63
N LYS A 378 -13.80 26.04 6.35
CA LYS A 378 -15.01 26.78 5.95
C LYS A 378 -16.28 26.06 6.41
N GLN A 379 -16.36 24.74 6.25
CA GLN A 379 -17.50 23.97 6.69
C GLN A 379 -17.62 23.95 8.23
N PHE A 380 -16.53 23.70 8.92
CA PHE A 380 -16.44 23.73 10.39
C PHE A 380 -17.00 25.03 10.97
N ARG A 381 -16.71 26.19 10.33
CA ARG A 381 -17.24 27.48 10.78
C ARG A 381 -18.75 27.63 10.62
N ARG A 382 -19.35 26.94 9.64
CA ARG A 382 -20.81 26.94 9.40
C ARG A 382 -21.55 25.97 10.32
N LEU A 383 -20.93 24.85 10.65
CA LEU A 383 -21.56 23.81 11.45
C LEU A 383 -21.79 24.26 12.90
N GLU A 384 -22.80 23.67 13.53
CA GLU A 384 -23.15 23.86 14.93
C GLU A 384 -23.24 22.52 15.67
N GLY A 385 -23.35 22.59 17.00
CA GLY A 385 -23.55 21.43 17.86
C GLY A 385 -22.50 20.32 17.68
N THR A 386 -22.96 19.08 17.75
CA THR A 386 -22.13 17.87 17.65
C THR A 386 -21.41 17.75 16.30
N SER A 387 -22.08 18.09 15.20
CA SER A 387 -21.48 18.05 13.86
C SER A 387 -20.29 19.01 13.73
N LYS A 388 -20.32 20.17 14.40
CA LYS A 388 -19.18 21.09 14.47
C LYS A 388 -17.95 20.45 15.14
N THR A 389 -18.15 19.82 16.29
CA THR A 389 -17.09 19.14 17.03
C THR A 389 -16.50 17.98 16.23
N ILE A 390 -17.35 17.18 15.57
CA ILE A 390 -16.91 16.07 14.73
C ILE A 390 -16.16 16.57 13.49
N SER A 391 -16.60 17.67 12.87
CA SER A 391 -15.87 18.28 11.76
C SER A 391 -14.47 18.75 12.18
N ALA A 392 -14.33 19.33 13.39
CA ALA A 392 -13.01 19.64 13.94
C ALA A 392 -12.15 18.38 14.12
N ALA A 393 -12.74 17.29 14.60
CA ALA A 393 -12.03 16.02 14.76
C ALA A 393 -11.57 15.42 13.42
N LEU A 394 -12.39 15.47 12.37
CA LEU A 394 -11.99 15.04 11.02
C LEU A 394 -10.81 15.86 10.49
N ILE A 395 -10.83 17.19 10.66
CA ILE A 395 -9.70 18.06 10.29
C ILE A 395 -8.42 17.61 11.01
N CYS A 396 -8.52 17.31 12.31
CA CYS A 396 -7.39 16.87 13.11
C CYS A 396 -6.91 15.46 12.75
N GLY A 397 -7.82 14.54 12.43
CA GLY A 397 -7.49 13.21 11.95
C GLY A 397 -6.75 13.22 10.60
N ILE A 398 -7.15 14.11 9.67
CA ILE A 398 -6.40 14.32 8.42
C ILE A 398 -5.03 14.96 8.71
N ALA A 399 -4.94 15.93 9.61
CA ALA A 399 -3.65 16.51 10.00
C ALA A 399 -2.69 15.46 10.59
N ALA A 400 -3.19 14.63 11.51
CA ALA A 400 -2.44 13.51 12.07
C ALA A 400 -2.03 12.50 10.99
N THR A 401 -2.93 12.17 10.06
CA THR A 401 -2.63 11.32 8.90
C THR A 401 -1.46 11.87 8.10
N ILE A 402 -1.46 13.16 7.78
CA ILE A 402 -0.39 13.80 7.02
C ILE A 402 0.93 13.78 7.77
N MET A 403 0.93 14.08 9.08
CA MET A 403 2.12 13.97 9.93
C MET A 403 2.68 12.54 9.93
N HIS A 404 1.81 11.53 10.03
CA HIS A 404 2.22 10.13 9.98
C HIS A 404 2.76 9.72 8.61
N SER A 405 2.18 10.27 7.53
CA SER A 405 2.53 9.98 6.13
C SER A 405 3.95 10.41 5.77
N MET A 406 4.58 11.30 6.56
CA MET A 406 5.99 11.68 6.40
C MET A 406 6.98 10.57 6.79
N VAL A 407 6.52 9.56 7.53
CA VAL A 407 7.36 8.45 8.04
C VAL A 407 6.70 7.07 7.82
N SER A 408 5.64 7.03 7.02
CA SER A 408 4.80 5.86 6.74
C SER A 408 4.34 5.89 5.27
N PHE A 409 3.57 4.89 4.87
CA PHE A 409 3.06 4.67 3.51
C PHE A 409 1.54 4.44 3.55
N ASN A 410 0.84 5.43 4.07
CA ASN A 410 -0.56 5.36 4.49
C ASN A 410 -1.52 5.27 3.30
N PHE A 411 -1.20 5.94 2.20
CA PHE A 411 -2.07 5.98 1.02
C PHE A 411 -2.00 4.70 0.17
N TYR A 412 -1.11 3.77 0.51
CA TYR A 412 -0.92 2.50 -0.20
C TYR A 412 -1.57 1.31 0.54
N LYS A 413 -2.48 1.61 1.49
CA LYS A 413 -3.27 0.61 2.24
C LYS A 413 -4.73 1.00 2.29
N THR A 414 -5.60 0.02 2.08
CA THR A 414 -7.02 0.25 1.80
C THR A 414 -7.77 0.96 2.91
N VAL A 415 -7.65 0.51 4.18
CA VAL A 415 -8.44 1.10 5.28
C VAL A 415 -8.07 2.55 5.51
N PRO A 416 -6.79 2.91 5.68
CA PRO A 416 -6.48 4.31 5.94
C PRO A 416 -6.68 5.21 4.71
N PHE A 417 -6.46 4.69 3.50
CA PHE A 417 -6.81 5.37 2.25
C PHE A 417 -8.31 5.67 2.16
N MET A 418 -9.16 4.69 2.47
CA MET A 418 -10.62 4.84 2.53
C MET A 418 -11.02 5.94 3.51
N TYR A 419 -10.48 5.94 4.73
CA TYR A 419 -10.83 6.96 5.74
C TYR A 419 -10.38 8.36 5.33
N PHE A 420 -9.22 8.52 4.70
CA PHE A 420 -8.76 9.82 4.20
C PHE A 420 -9.75 10.39 3.17
N TRP A 421 -10.14 9.60 2.18
CA TRP A 421 -11.07 10.05 1.13
C TRP A 421 -12.51 10.21 1.64
N LEU A 422 -12.93 9.39 2.59
CA LEU A 422 -14.19 9.60 3.30
C LEU A 422 -14.20 10.96 4.02
N ALA A 423 -13.15 11.26 4.78
CA ALA A 423 -12.99 12.53 5.47
C ALA A 423 -12.88 13.72 4.48
N ALA A 424 -12.17 13.56 3.36
CA ALA A 424 -12.07 14.58 2.30
C ALA A 424 -13.45 14.92 1.70
N GLY A 425 -14.30 13.91 1.47
CA GLY A 425 -15.67 14.11 1.01
C GLY A 425 -16.53 14.81 2.07
N PHE A 426 -16.45 14.39 3.33
CA PHE A 426 -17.20 15.02 4.42
C PHE A 426 -16.80 16.48 4.68
N LEU A 427 -15.52 16.82 4.51
CA LEU A 427 -14.94 18.16 4.71
C LEU A 427 -15.02 19.08 3.47
N SER A 428 -15.63 18.61 2.39
CA SER A 428 -15.83 19.38 1.16
C SER A 428 -17.25 19.94 1.06
N ASN A 429 -17.42 21.09 0.40
CA ASN A 429 -18.70 21.79 0.32
C ASN A 429 -19.29 21.75 -1.10
N LYS A 430 -20.61 21.78 -1.17
CA LYS A 430 -21.38 22.09 -2.39
C LYS A 430 -21.26 23.59 -2.66
N GLU A 431 -20.87 23.97 -3.87
CA GLU A 431 -20.94 25.36 -4.34
C GLU A 431 -22.36 25.69 -4.83
N GLU A 432 -22.70 26.99 -4.89
CA GLU A 432 -24.00 27.47 -5.39
C GLU A 432 -24.23 27.09 -6.86
N ARG A 433 -23.16 27.06 -7.64
CA ARG A 433 -23.22 26.68 -9.06
C ARG A 433 -23.60 25.20 -9.18
N LYS A 434 -24.77 24.95 -9.74
CA LYS A 434 -25.33 23.62 -9.99
C LYS A 434 -25.49 23.37 -11.49
N ILE A 435 -25.35 22.10 -11.87
CA ILE A 435 -25.65 21.59 -13.20
C ILE A 435 -26.76 20.55 -13.03
N SER A 436 -27.92 20.80 -13.64
CA SER A 436 -29.07 19.92 -13.58
C SER A 436 -29.22 19.15 -14.89
N PHE A 437 -29.46 17.85 -14.78
CA PHE A 437 -29.75 16.96 -15.90
C PHE A 437 -31.15 16.39 -15.71
N SER A 438 -32.03 16.58 -16.69
CA SER A 438 -33.33 15.91 -16.72
C SER A 438 -33.17 14.51 -17.29
N ILE A 439 -33.69 13.50 -16.59
CA ILE A 439 -33.72 12.13 -17.09
C ILE A 439 -35.05 11.91 -17.83
N PRO A 440 -35.04 11.29 -19.03
CA PRO A 440 -36.26 11.05 -19.78
C PRO A 440 -37.33 10.34 -18.94
N LYS A 441 -38.59 10.81 -19.04
CA LYS A 441 -39.73 10.24 -18.29
C LYS A 441 -40.11 8.82 -18.74
N SER A 442 -39.66 8.40 -19.94
CA SER A 442 -39.95 7.07 -20.48
C SER A 442 -39.47 5.97 -19.55
N LEU A 443 -40.40 5.13 -19.08
CA LEU A 443 -40.11 3.98 -18.22
C LEU A 443 -39.08 3.03 -18.86
N GLY A 444 -39.18 2.81 -20.18
CA GLY A 444 -38.23 1.99 -20.92
C GLY A 444 -36.80 2.51 -20.82
N ILE A 445 -36.58 3.82 -21.00
CA ILE A 445 -35.25 4.44 -20.88
C ILE A 445 -34.71 4.32 -19.45
N LYS A 446 -35.57 4.56 -18.44
CA LYS A 446 -35.19 4.43 -17.03
C LYS A 446 -34.70 3.02 -16.71
N ILE A 447 -35.44 1.99 -17.16
CA ILE A 447 -35.07 0.59 -17.00
C ILE A 447 -33.74 0.32 -17.70
N SER A 448 -33.57 0.77 -18.96
CA SER A 448 -32.31 0.59 -19.70
C SER A 448 -31.11 1.18 -18.97
N ILE A 449 -31.21 2.39 -18.41
CA ILE A 449 -30.11 3.01 -17.65
C ILE A 449 -29.73 2.17 -16.43
N ILE A 450 -30.72 1.73 -15.65
CA ILE A 450 -30.48 0.92 -14.45
C ILE A 450 -29.88 -0.45 -14.84
N THR A 451 -30.40 -1.09 -15.88
CA THR A 451 -29.90 -2.38 -16.36
C THR A 451 -28.46 -2.27 -16.84
N VAL A 452 -28.12 -1.25 -17.63
CA VAL A 452 -26.75 -1.01 -18.10
C VAL A 452 -25.81 -0.71 -16.92
N ALA A 453 -26.22 0.17 -15.99
CA ALA A 453 -25.43 0.47 -14.79
C ALA A 453 -25.20 -0.78 -13.93
N SER A 454 -26.23 -1.62 -13.76
CA SER A 454 -26.14 -2.87 -13.00
C SER A 454 -25.21 -3.88 -13.69
N ALA A 455 -25.31 -4.01 -15.02
CA ALA A 455 -24.43 -4.88 -15.80
C ALA A 455 -22.97 -4.44 -15.71
N LEU A 456 -22.70 -3.14 -15.80
CA LEU A 456 -21.35 -2.59 -15.64
C LEU A 456 -20.79 -2.83 -14.23
N VAL A 457 -21.61 -2.65 -13.19
CA VAL A 457 -21.22 -2.94 -11.81
C VAL A 457 -20.92 -4.43 -11.61
N LEU A 458 -21.74 -5.32 -12.16
CA LEU A 458 -21.50 -6.76 -12.11
C LEU A 458 -20.23 -7.15 -12.87
N PHE A 459 -19.98 -6.55 -14.03
CA PHE A 459 -18.75 -6.76 -14.80
C PHE A 459 -17.51 -6.32 -14.02
N CYS A 460 -17.50 -5.08 -13.51
CA CYS A 460 -16.40 -4.57 -12.70
C CYS A 460 -16.20 -5.40 -11.42
N GLY A 461 -17.30 -5.79 -10.75
CA GLY A 461 -17.27 -6.65 -9.57
C GLY A 461 -16.66 -8.03 -9.87
N TYR A 462 -16.99 -8.62 -11.02
CA TYR A 462 -16.38 -9.86 -11.49
C TYR A 462 -14.88 -9.69 -11.77
N SER A 463 -14.48 -8.61 -12.44
CA SER A 463 -13.06 -8.31 -12.68
C SER A 463 -12.27 -8.15 -11.38
N PHE A 464 -12.78 -7.40 -10.40
CA PHE A 464 -12.13 -7.24 -9.10
C PHE A 464 -12.12 -8.54 -8.29
N ALA A 465 -13.18 -9.35 -8.35
CA ALA A 465 -13.19 -10.67 -7.73
C ALA A 465 -12.15 -11.61 -8.36
N GLY A 466 -11.89 -11.46 -9.66
CA GLY A 466 -10.83 -12.16 -10.38
C GLY A 466 -9.46 -11.99 -9.72
N GLU A 467 -9.09 -10.78 -9.29
CA GLU A 467 -7.83 -10.53 -8.57
C GLU A 467 -7.71 -11.39 -7.28
N LEU A 468 -8.79 -11.44 -6.49
CA LEU A 468 -8.83 -12.25 -5.26
C LEU A 468 -8.77 -13.76 -5.57
N ILE A 469 -9.45 -14.20 -6.62
CA ILE A 469 -9.43 -15.60 -7.07
C ILE A 469 -8.03 -15.98 -7.58
N GLY A 470 -7.35 -15.07 -8.29
CA GLY A 470 -5.96 -15.23 -8.70
C GLY A 470 -5.02 -15.39 -7.50
N GLU A 471 -5.13 -14.51 -6.51
CA GLU A 471 -4.38 -14.59 -5.25
C GLU A 471 -4.69 -15.86 -4.43
N TYR A 472 -5.93 -16.35 -4.48
CA TYR A 472 -6.30 -17.63 -3.89
C TYR A 472 -5.52 -18.78 -4.55
N TYR A 473 -5.56 -18.91 -5.87
CA TYR A 473 -4.83 -19.97 -6.56
C TYR A 473 -3.32 -19.86 -6.35
N PHE A 474 -2.79 -18.64 -6.35
CA PHE A 474 -1.38 -18.36 -6.03
C PHE A 474 -1.02 -18.79 -4.60
N SER A 475 -1.89 -18.53 -3.63
CA SER A 475 -1.68 -18.94 -2.24
C SER A 475 -1.61 -20.47 -2.09
N TYR A 476 -2.44 -21.21 -2.83
CA TYR A 476 -2.35 -22.68 -2.86
C TYR A 476 -1.09 -23.17 -3.59
N SER A 477 -0.70 -22.53 -4.69
CA SER A 477 0.51 -22.91 -5.44
C SER A 477 1.77 -22.69 -4.61
N GLU A 478 1.82 -21.61 -3.83
CA GLU A 478 2.93 -21.30 -2.93
C GLU A 478 3.03 -22.33 -1.79
N ARG A 479 1.90 -22.77 -1.21
CA ARG A 479 1.89 -23.86 -0.23
C ARG A 479 2.44 -25.17 -0.81
N ALA A 480 2.09 -25.51 -2.05
CA ALA A 480 2.65 -26.68 -2.74
C ALA A 480 4.15 -26.51 -3.01
N SER A 481 4.57 -25.33 -3.44
CA SER A 481 5.96 -24.98 -3.74
C SER A 481 6.86 -25.06 -2.49
N VAL A 482 6.38 -24.62 -1.33
CA VAL A 482 7.06 -24.77 -0.03
C VAL A 482 7.27 -26.25 0.32
N GLN A 483 6.32 -27.12 -0.03
CA GLN A 483 6.45 -28.58 0.11
C GLN A 483 7.29 -29.23 -1.00
N LYS A 484 7.93 -28.43 -1.88
CA LYS A 484 8.68 -28.86 -3.06
C LYS A 484 7.83 -29.66 -4.07
N LYS A 485 6.51 -29.54 -4.02
CA LYS A 485 5.57 -30.16 -4.96
C LYS A 485 5.34 -29.25 -6.17
N TRP A 486 6.39 -29.05 -6.95
CA TRP A 486 6.40 -28.09 -8.07
C TRP A 486 5.43 -28.47 -9.19
N SER A 487 5.26 -29.75 -9.47
CA SER A 487 4.30 -30.25 -10.48
C SER A 487 2.85 -29.92 -10.13
N GLU A 488 2.48 -30.00 -8.85
CA GLU A 488 1.15 -29.63 -8.35
C GLU A 488 0.92 -28.10 -8.39
N SER A 489 1.99 -27.31 -8.28
CA SER A 489 1.95 -25.83 -8.31
C SER A 489 1.58 -25.28 -9.69
N ILE A 490 2.09 -25.91 -10.77
CA ILE A 490 1.91 -25.45 -12.16
C ILE A 490 0.43 -25.24 -12.55
N PRO A 491 -0.49 -26.22 -12.43
CA PRO A 491 -1.89 -26.01 -12.83
C PRO A 491 -2.61 -24.95 -12.01
N LEU A 492 -2.22 -24.74 -10.75
CA LEU A 492 -2.75 -23.66 -9.90
C LEU A 492 -2.27 -22.29 -10.39
N LEU A 493 -0.98 -22.17 -10.73
CA LEU A 493 -0.41 -20.94 -11.28
C LEU A 493 -0.99 -20.58 -12.65
N VAL A 494 -1.23 -21.57 -13.51
CA VAL A 494 -1.93 -21.35 -14.78
C VAL A 494 -3.34 -20.79 -14.54
N LYS A 495 -4.10 -21.35 -13.58
CA LYS A 495 -5.40 -20.79 -13.18
C LYS A 495 -5.27 -19.36 -12.64
N ALA A 496 -4.27 -19.09 -11.79
CA ALA A 496 -4.03 -17.77 -11.23
C ALA A 496 -3.74 -16.73 -12.33
N ILE A 497 -2.92 -17.09 -13.32
CA ILE A 497 -2.55 -16.24 -14.46
C ILE A 497 -3.75 -15.98 -15.36
N ASN A 498 -4.70 -16.90 -15.49
CA ASN A 498 -5.93 -16.63 -16.27
C ASN A 498 -6.76 -15.48 -15.68
N TYR A 499 -6.72 -15.28 -14.36
CA TYR A 499 -7.38 -14.13 -13.71
C TYR A 499 -6.48 -12.89 -13.68
N SER A 500 -5.16 -13.06 -13.56
CA SER A 500 -4.19 -11.97 -13.44
C SER A 500 -3.04 -12.13 -14.46
N PRO A 501 -3.31 -11.98 -15.78
CA PRO A 501 -2.38 -12.36 -16.84
C PRO A 501 -1.09 -11.54 -16.88
N HIS A 502 -1.14 -10.33 -16.30
CA HIS A 502 -0.03 -9.37 -16.30
C HIS A 502 0.66 -9.25 -14.93
N ASN A 503 0.43 -10.20 -14.01
CA ASN A 503 1.10 -10.22 -12.73
C ASN A 503 2.48 -10.89 -12.83
N ALA A 504 3.54 -10.08 -12.72
CA ALA A 504 4.92 -10.54 -12.84
C ALA A 504 5.30 -11.60 -11.78
N LYS A 505 4.72 -11.53 -10.58
CA LYS A 505 4.97 -12.49 -9.49
C LYS A 505 4.44 -13.88 -9.87
N LEU A 506 3.25 -13.95 -10.47
CA LEU A 506 2.68 -15.22 -10.93
C LEU A 506 3.49 -15.82 -12.08
N ARG A 507 3.93 -14.98 -13.02
CA ARG A 507 4.80 -15.39 -14.14
C ARG A 507 6.13 -15.93 -13.64
N TYR A 508 6.75 -15.24 -12.68
CA TYR A 508 7.97 -15.71 -12.02
C TYR A 508 7.76 -17.06 -11.31
N ALA A 509 6.70 -17.20 -10.49
CA ALA A 509 6.42 -18.44 -9.77
C ALA A 509 6.14 -19.63 -10.72
N LEU A 510 5.46 -19.38 -11.84
CA LEU A 510 5.27 -20.40 -12.87
C LEU A 510 6.58 -20.78 -13.55
N GLY A 511 7.39 -19.79 -13.92
CA GLY A 511 8.71 -20.04 -14.49
C GLY A 511 9.63 -20.81 -13.53
N LEU A 512 9.59 -20.49 -12.24
CA LEU A 512 10.33 -21.22 -11.21
C LEU A 512 9.84 -22.67 -11.07
N SER A 513 8.53 -22.89 -11.11
CA SER A 513 7.96 -24.24 -11.04
C SER A 513 8.33 -25.08 -12.27
N TYR A 514 8.35 -24.48 -13.45
CA TYR A 514 8.84 -25.10 -14.67
C TYR A 514 10.33 -25.43 -14.59
N TYR A 515 11.16 -24.51 -14.11
CA TYR A 515 12.59 -24.76 -13.90
C TYR A 515 12.81 -25.95 -12.96
N LYS A 516 12.09 -26.00 -11.84
CA LYS A 516 12.21 -27.07 -10.84
C LYS A 516 11.69 -28.43 -11.31
N THR A 517 10.88 -28.46 -12.38
CA THR A 517 10.37 -29.70 -13.01
C THR A 517 11.14 -30.07 -14.28
N GLY A 518 12.19 -29.31 -14.64
CA GLY A 518 13.01 -29.56 -15.83
C GLY A 518 12.41 -29.02 -17.14
N ASN A 519 11.28 -28.33 -17.10
CA ASN A 519 10.74 -27.62 -18.27
C ASN A 519 11.41 -26.24 -18.42
N PHE A 520 12.65 -26.24 -18.88
CA PHE A 520 13.44 -25.02 -18.95
C PHE A 520 12.97 -24.04 -20.05
N GLU A 521 12.42 -24.54 -21.16
CA GLU A 521 11.81 -23.70 -22.20
C GLU A 521 10.63 -22.88 -21.64
N GLY A 522 9.71 -23.56 -20.94
CA GLY A 522 8.60 -22.89 -20.25
C GLY A 522 9.08 -21.93 -19.16
N ALA A 523 10.16 -22.28 -18.46
CA ALA A 523 10.78 -21.39 -17.47
C ALA A 523 11.31 -20.09 -18.11
N ILE A 524 12.01 -20.20 -19.25
CA ILE A 524 12.51 -19.07 -20.03
C ILE A 524 11.36 -18.21 -20.56
N GLU A 525 10.31 -18.83 -21.10
CA GLU A 525 9.16 -18.12 -21.64
C GLU A 525 8.49 -17.24 -20.55
N GLN A 526 8.13 -17.86 -19.42
CA GLN A 526 7.47 -17.13 -18.33
C GLN A 526 8.42 -16.15 -17.63
N GLY A 527 9.70 -16.50 -17.49
CA GLY A 527 10.73 -15.61 -16.96
C GLY A 527 10.91 -14.36 -17.81
N ASN A 528 10.88 -14.47 -19.15
CA ASN A 528 10.98 -13.32 -20.05
C ASN A 528 9.76 -12.40 -19.96
N ILE A 529 8.55 -12.98 -19.80
CA ILE A 529 7.35 -12.19 -19.55
C ILE A 529 7.49 -11.43 -18.22
N ALA A 530 7.91 -12.11 -17.15
CA ALA A 530 8.14 -11.49 -15.85
C ALA A 530 9.22 -10.38 -15.94
N TYR A 531 10.30 -10.61 -16.68
CA TYR A 531 11.40 -9.65 -16.83
C TYR A 531 10.93 -8.37 -17.54
N ARG A 532 10.14 -8.49 -18.61
CA ARG A 532 9.55 -7.33 -19.28
C ARG A 532 8.62 -6.52 -18.36
N LEU A 533 7.92 -7.19 -17.45
CA LEU A 533 7.01 -6.53 -16.50
C LEU A 533 7.76 -5.90 -15.32
N THR A 534 8.91 -6.44 -14.91
CA THR A 534 9.69 -5.98 -13.75
C THR A 534 11.20 -6.14 -13.97
N PRO A 535 11.81 -5.33 -14.87
CA PRO A 535 13.17 -5.57 -15.36
C PRO A 535 14.26 -5.44 -14.28
N TYR A 536 13.99 -4.68 -13.21
CA TYR A 536 14.97 -4.39 -12.17
C TYR A 536 14.84 -5.28 -10.93
N VAL A 537 13.95 -6.29 -10.97
CA VAL A 537 13.77 -7.24 -9.87
C VAL A 537 14.79 -8.39 -10.00
N SER A 538 15.62 -8.54 -8.97
CA SER A 538 16.77 -9.45 -8.92
C SER A 538 16.39 -10.92 -9.14
N ASP A 539 15.27 -11.37 -8.56
CA ASP A 539 14.84 -12.78 -8.63
C ASP A 539 14.50 -13.26 -10.03
N VAL A 540 13.85 -12.41 -10.83
CA VAL A 540 13.45 -12.74 -12.21
C VAL A 540 14.68 -12.92 -13.09
N ASN A 541 15.66 -12.02 -12.96
CA ASN A 541 16.94 -12.10 -13.66
C ASN A 541 17.70 -13.39 -13.31
N ARG A 542 17.73 -13.74 -12.02
CA ARG A 542 18.38 -14.96 -11.54
C ARG A 542 17.74 -16.23 -12.12
N LEU A 543 16.41 -16.31 -12.13
CA LEU A 543 15.69 -17.43 -12.75
C LEU A 543 16.06 -17.58 -14.23
N LEU A 544 16.11 -16.48 -14.98
CA LEU A 544 16.50 -16.50 -16.39
C LEU A 544 17.95 -16.96 -16.58
N CYS A 545 18.92 -16.43 -15.81
CA CYS A 545 20.31 -16.89 -15.88
C CYS A 545 20.41 -18.41 -15.64
N TYR A 546 19.68 -18.96 -14.65
CA TYR A 546 19.67 -20.41 -14.42
C TYR A 546 19.00 -21.19 -15.55
N ALA A 547 17.84 -20.77 -16.02
CA ALA A 547 17.10 -21.51 -17.05
C ALA A 547 17.84 -21.51 -18.40
N TYR A 548 18.45 -20.38 -18.79
CA TYR A 548 19.30 -20.31 -19.98
C TYR A 548 20.57 -21.15 -19.84
N ASN A 549 21.19 -21.18 -18.66
CA ASN A 549 22.37 -22.02 -18.42
C ASN A 549 22.04 -23.51 -18.60
N GLU A 550 20.92 -23.97 -18.04
CA GLU A 550 20.47 -25.35 -18.23
C GLU A 550 20.15 -25.66 -19.69
N MET A 551 19.60 -24.70 -20.46
CA MET A 551 19.44 -24.86 -21.92
C MET A 551 20.74 -24.94 -22.68
N GLY A 552 21.72 -24.11 -22.32
CA GLY A 552 23.06 -24.26 -22.83
C GLY A 552 23.62 -25.66 -22.58
N ASN A 553 23.44 -26.18 -21.36
CA ASN A 553 23.93 -27.51 -20.98
C ASN A 553 23.25 -28.65 -21.74
N ILE A 554 21.94 -28.56 -21.98
CA ILE A 554 21.20 -29.57 -22.77
C ILE A 554 21.72 -29.58 -24.20
N TYR A 555 21.81 -28.41 -24.86
CA TYR A 555 22.34 -28.32 -26.22
C TYR A 555 23.79 -28.79 -26.31
N PHE A 556 24.63 -28.38 -25.36
CA PHE A 556 26.03 -28.80 -25.30
C PHE A 556 26.16 -30.32 -25.16
N SER A 557 25.36 -30.94 -24.29
CA SER A 557 25.33 -32.39 -24.10
C SER A 557 24.79 -33.13 -25.33
N GLY A 558 23.82 -32.51 -26.02
CA GLY A 558 23.30 -32.94 -27.32
C GLY A 558 24.29 -32.76 -28.49
N LYS A 559 25.45 -32.13 -28.24
CA LYS A 559 26.48 -31.76 -29.22
C LYS A 559 26.04 -30.67 -30.22
N ASP A 560 24.95 -29.98 -29.93
CA ASP A 560 24.50 -28.80 -30.67
C ASP A 560 25.17 -27.55 -30.11
N TYR A 561 26.41 -27.31 -30.53
CA TYR A 561 27.25 -26.28 -29.90
C TYR A 561 26.82 -24.85 -30.23
N ASP A 562 26.29 -24.56 -31.41
CA ASP A 562 25.86 -23.21 -31.78
C ASP A 562 24.67 -22.71 -30.93
N PRO A 563 23.57 -23.48 -30.75
CA PRO A 563 22.53 -23.15 -29.78
C PRO A 563 23.05 -23.03 -28.35
N ALA A 564 23.95 -23.93 -27.92
CA ALA A 564 24.53 -23.86 -26.58
C ALA A 564 25.26 -22.53 -26.34
N LEU A 565 26.07 -22.11 -27.31
CA LEU A 565 26.81 -20.86 -27.27
C LEU A 565 25.90 -19.63 -27.19
N LYS A 566 24.79 -19.67 -27.93
CA LYS A 566 23.77 -18.62 -27.90
C LYS A 566 23.14 -18.50 -26.50
N GLU A 567 22.77 -19.62 -25.88
CA GLU A 567 22.18 -19.60 -24.54
C GLU A 567 23.19 -19.16 -23.47
N TYR A 568 24.42 -19.67 -23.49
CA TYR A 568 25.45 -19.21 -22.55
C TYR A 568 25.78 -17.72 -22.71
N THR A 569 25.75 -17.21 -23.95
CA THR A 569 25.94 -15.77 -24.19
C THR A 569 24.84 -14.93 -23.57
N ARG A 570 23.57 -15.36 -23.66
CA ARG A 570 22.45 -14.69 -22.98
C ARG A 570 22.60 -14.69 -21.47
N VAL A 571 23.11 -15.77 -20.87
CA VAL A 571 23.40 -15.80 -19.42
C VAL A 571 24.40 -14.71 -19.05
N VAL A 572 25.51 -14.61 -19.80
CA VAL A 572 26.54 -13.58 -19.58
C VAL A 572 25.92 -12.18 -19.69
N GLU A 573 25.17 -11.90 -20.76
CA GLU A 573 24.53 -10.60 -20.98
C GLU A 573 23.57 -10.22 -19.84
N LEU A 574 22.66 -11.13 -19.46
CA LEU A 574 21.68 -10.90 -18.39
C LEU A 574 22.35 -10.69 -17.03
N CYS A 575 23.33 -11.52 -16.70
CA CYS A 575 24.00 -11.45 -15.42
C CYS A 575 24.91 -10.20 -15.34
N GLU A 576 25.52 -9.75 -16.45
CA GLU A 576 26.22 -8.46 -16.51
C GLU A 576 25.28 -7.26 -16.43
N GLU A 577 24.10 -7.31 -17.05
CA GLU A 577 23.06 -6.29 -16.86
C GLU A 577 22.57 -6.24 -15.41
N ARG A 578 22.37 -7.39 -14.78
CA ARG A 578 22.01 -7.49 -13.36
C ARG A 578 23.07 -6.87 -12.46
N LYS A 579 24.36 -6.91 -12.84
CA LYS A 579 25.45 -6.24 -12.11
C LYS A 579 25.37 -4.71 -12.18
N LYS A 580 24.70 -4.15 -13.20
CA LYS A 580 24.39 -2.71 -13.28
C LYS A 580 23.27 -2.32 -12.30
N ILE A 581 22.46 -3.28 -11.85
CA ILE A 581 21.50 -3.08 -10.76
C ILE A 581 22.27 -2.97 -9.46
N LYS A 582 21.87 -2.06 -8.58
CA LYS A 582 22.52 -1.84 -7.29
C LYS A 582 22.13 -2.94 -6.29
N LEU A 583 22.64 -4.16 -6.50
CA LEU A 583 22.38 -5.36 -5.69
C LEU A 583 23.03 -5.33 -4.31
N ARG A 584 22.44 -6.03 -3.33
CA ARG A 584 23.00 -6.15 -1.96
C ARG A 584 24.30 -6.95 -1.95
N SER A 585 25.10 -6.78 -0.89
CA SER A 585 26.42 -7.42 -0.79
C SER A 585 26.40 -8.95 -0.91
N HIS A 586 25.40 -9.62 -0.31
CA HIS A 586 25.27 -11.08 -0.42
C HIS A 586 24.84 -11.53 -1.82
N GLU A 587 24.08 -10.70 -2.54
CA GLU A 587 23.64 -10.99 -3.93
C GLU A 587 24.81 -10.84 -4.91
N LEU A 588 25.74 -9.92 -4.65
CA LEU A 588 26.92 -9.69 -5.48
C LEU A 588 27.84 -10.91 -5.54
N GLY A 589 28.14 -11.54 -4.40
CA GLY A 589 28.99 -12.74 -4.37
C GLY A 589 28.35 -13.93 -5.11
N ALA A 590 27.04 -14.13 -4.95
CA ALA A 590 26.31 -15.14 -5.72
C ALA A 590 26.32 -14.83 -7.22
N LEU A 591 26.13 -13.56 -7.61
CA LEU A 591 26.16 -13.13 -9.00
C LEU A 591 27.55 -13.28 -9.64
N ASP A 592 28.63 -12.94 -8.95
CA ASP A 592 29.98 -13.09 -9.48
C ASP A 592 30.31 -14.57 -9.77
N ASN A 593 29.83 -15.48 -8.92
CA ASN A 593 29.90 -16.93 -9.17
C ASN A 593 29.04 -17.35 -10.37
N GLU A 594 27.82 -16.83 -10.51
CA GLU A 594 26.95 -17.09 -11.67
C GLU A 594 27.59 -16.64 -12.98
N ILE A 595 28.18 -15.44 -13.00
CA ILE A 595 28.89 -14.90 -14.16
C ILE A 595 30.11 -15.77 -14.49
N ALA A 596 30.90 -16.15 -13.48
CA ALA A 596 32.07 -16.98 -13.68
C ALA A 596 31.71 -18.35 -14.29
N ASN A 597 30.66 -18.99 -13.78
CA ASN A 597 30.14 -20.26 -14.32
C ASN A 597 29.67 -20.10 -15.78
N ALA A 598 28.99 -19.00 -16.12
CA ALA A 598 28.52 -18.74 -17.47
C ALA A 598 29.68 -18.58 -18.47
N TYR A 599 30.70 -17.80 -18.11
CA TYR A 599 31.92 -17.67 -18.90
C TYR A 599 32.64 -19.02 -19.03
N TYR A 600 32.76 -19.79 -17.96
CA TYR A 600 33.36 -21.13 -18.01
C TYR A 600 32.62 -22.07 -18.97
N ASN A 601 31.29 -22.13 -18.90
CA ASN A 601 30.48 -22.98 -19.77
C ASN A 601 30.56 -22.56 -21.25
N ARG A 602 30.54 -21.25 -21.53
CA ARG A 602 30.76 -20.74 -22.89
C ARG A 602 32.17 -21.04 -23.40
N GLY A 603 33.18 -20.94 -22.52
CA GLY A 603 34.56 -21.33 -22.81
C GLY A 603 34.69 -22.81 -23.20
N ASN A 604 33.97 -23.71 -22.51
CA ASN A 604 33.92 -25.14 -22.86
C ASN A 604 33.27 -25.39 -24.22
N ALA A 605 32.21 -24.66 -24.57
CA ALA A 605 31.62 -24.69 -25.91
C ALA A 605 32.63 -24.27 -26.98
N TYR A 606 33.31 -23.13 -26.81
CA TYR A 606 34.36 -22.69 -27.73
C TYR A 606 35.51 -23.69 -27.86
N LEU A 607 35.96 -24.27 -26.75
CA LEU A 607 37.05 -25.25 -26.75
C LEU A 607 36.68 -26.49 -27.56
N THR A 608 35.45 -26.99 -27.38
CA THR A 608 34.93 -28.16 -28.11
C THR A 608 34.81 -27.87 -29.62
N MET A 609 34.47 -26.63 -29.98
CA MET A 609 34.47 -26.16 -31.37
C MET A 609 35.88 -25.79 -31.90
N SER A 610 36.95 -26.15 -31.20
CA SER A 610 38.35 -25.82 -31.55
C SER A 610 38.70 -24.32 -31.60
N GLN A 611 37.85 -23.45 -31.03
CA GLN A 611 38.08 -22.00 -30.93
C GLN A 611 38.89 -21.66 -29.67
N LYS A 612 40.14 -22.15 -29.61
CA LYS A 612 41.00 -22.11 -28.41
C LYS A 612 41.23 -20.70 -27.83
N GLU A 613 41.42 -19.69 -28.67
CA GLU A 613 41.65 -18.32 -28.17
C GLU A 613 40.42 -17.72 -27.49
N LYS A 614 39.22 -17.96 -28.03
CA LYS A 614 37.97 -17.53 -27.40
C LYS A 614 37.72 -18.27 -26.09
N ALA A 615 37.98 -19.58 -26.06
CA ALA A 615 37.91 -20.37 -24.82
C ALA A 615 38.86 -19.83 -23.75
N ARG A 616 40.12 -19.53 -24.12
CA ARG A 616 41.12 -18.93 -23.22
C ARG A 616 40.66 -17.58 -22.68
N GLN A 617 40.06 -16.73 -23.53
CA GLN A 617 39.52 -15.44 -23.12
C GLN A 617 38.39 -15.60 -22.10
N ASP A 618 37.45 -16.51 -22.36
CA ASP A 618 36.32 -16.78 -21.47
C ASP A 618 36.76 -17.37 -20.12
N TYR A 619 37.73 -18.30 -20.10
CA TYR A 619 38.28 -18.81 -18.83
C TYR A 619 38.98 -17.72 -18.02
N ARG A 620 39.71 -16.81 -18.67
CA ARG A 620 40.31 -15.65 -17.99
C ARG A 620 39.25 -14.72 -17.40
N ARG A 621 38.13 -14.52 -18.11
CA ARG A 621 37.01 -13.75 -17.55
C ARG A 621 36.35 -14.47 -16.39
N ALA A 622 36.12 -15.77 -16.47
CA ALA A 622 35.61 -16.54 -15.33
C ALA A 622 36.46 -16.35 -14.06
N ILE A 623 37.79 -16.43 -14.19
CA ILE A 623 38.74 -16.22 -13.08
C ILE A 623 38.73 -14.77 -12.58
N GLN A 624 38.50 -13.79 -13.46
CA GLN A 624 38.39 -12.39 -13.04
C GLN A 624 37.18 -12.14 -12.14
N TYR A 625 36.05 -12.82 -12.39
CA TYR A 625 34.86 -12.71 -11.55
C TYR A 625 34.97 -13.58 -10.29
N ASN A 626 35.48 -14.80 -10.41
CA ASN A 626 35.77 -15.67 -9.28
C ASN A 626 37.22 -16.21 -9.37
N PRO A 627 38.18 -15.60 -8.65
CA PRO A 627 39.57 -16.03 -8.65
C PRO A 627 39.79 -17.47 -8.18
N GLU A 628 38.87 -18.03 -7.40
CA GLU A 628 38.93 -19.39 -6.86
C GLU A 628 38.14 -20.39 -7.72
N HIS A 629 37.73 -20.01 -8.94
CA HIS A 629 36.96 -20.88 -9.83
C HIS A 629 37.82 -22.05 -10.36
N TYR A 630 37.87 -23.13 -9.58
CA TYR A 630 38.72 -24.32 -9.77
C TYR A 630 38.73 -24.84 -11.22
N TYR A 631 37.56 -25.05 -11.82
CA TYR A 631 37.46 -25.64 -13.16
C TYR A 631 38.00 -24.73 -14.28
N ALA A 632 37.90 -23.41 -14.10
CA ALA A 632 38.39 -22.45 -15.09
C ALA A 632 39.91 -22.33 -15.02
N LEU A 633 40.48 -22.33 -13.80
CA LEU A 633 41.93 -22.39 -13.57
C LEU A 633 42.54 -23.64 -14.23
N GLN A 634 41.96 -24.82 -13.97
CA GLN A 634 42.46 -26.07 -14.53
C GLN A 634 42.36 -26.09 -16.06
N SER A 635 41.27 -25.58 -16.64
CA SER A 635 41.07 -25.56 -18.10
C SER A 635 42.02 -24.57 -18.78
N LEU A 636 42.30 -23.44 -18.14
CA LEU A 636 43.27 -22.46 -18.62
C LEU A 636 44.70 -23.01 -18.57
N GLU A 637 45.08 -23.72 -17.50
CA GLU A 637 46.39 -24.36 -17.38
C GLU A 637 46.60 -25.41 -18.49
N LYS A 638 45.58 -26.24 -18.75
CA LYS A 638 45.59 -27.22 -19.85
C LYS A 638 45.74 -26.60 -21.23
N LEU A 639 45.28 -25.37 -21.45
CA LEU A 639 45.42 -24.63 -22.71
C LEU A 639 46.74 -23.84 -22.83
N SER A 640 47.52 -23.77 -21.75
CA SER A 640 48.84 -23.15 -21.71
C SER A 640 49.98 -24.16 -21.87
N LYS A 641 49.68 -25.45 -21.71
CA LYS A 641 50.53 -26.60 -22.09
C LYS A 641 50.19 -27.02 -23.51
#